data_AF-A0A836U9L6-F1
#
_entry.id   AF-A0A836U9L6-F1
#
_cell.length_a   1.000
_cell.length_b   1.000
_cell.length_c   1.000
_cell.angle_alpha   90.00
_cell.angle_beta   90.00
_cell.angle_gamma   90.00
#
_symmetry.space_group_name_H-M   'P 1'
#
loop_
_entity.id
_entity.type
_entity.pdbx_description
1 polymer ?
#
loop_
_entity_poly.entity_id
_entity_poly.type
_entity_poly.pdbx_seq_one_letter_code
_entity_poly.pdbx_strand_id
1 'polypeptide(L)'
;MKSTRNLVPGGVRVFSSEATADNLIDQDPTTWWQPSADDVLRDWWTEVDLGRMVYATKIRLTFPDTVDAEPFRNFSVYINDGERSVAAKDIFKFTRIGRTTEPNRARVVEYTLSTLDPGPATGEHLLAADTLDYAAVQYVRFVPEHVQPGAALAEVEVIGIGDNIALGTVVRGGSVRAGTSIGNSGAFSDGDHNTSWTMSGSLSWDENGHWYEWDLGAAFWLDRMVIETGAPIVYGGAAQINGIEISTSDGTRSGGLTASRVQSGFDYEFLSLIDATRTPVRSLYDLQFEPRKTRHIFFHRTSILQAFKTFYLIFEQALYGDGFVAEVDMVSDFIDLGGSSSIRRLTWDADLPEGTYIEIRSQTGDTFFIEQKFLNKNGIEVSEAQWNKLPKSQKQDIVEIQRPGSDWSGWSQVYLESDGVFLSPSPRRFVQLEVKLGNDNPDVAPVLRSIALHFDDALISGGVTSRIFPRQVGFDSLQVFNYTLLPNFRPGDQGFDRVDIQVPTAVDEISVKIAGESVEPMAVTMIGDLLRIDLPIRVQRDSVEMEFQTRIRANATLFDAWVSVAGESLQQGVRPEDQHSATVFVPSVASGGELIRLVDVSAIFTPNGDGVNDEARIDFVLAKVEATPPEVSIHDLSGRQVRVLQTRTSEFRWDGQDESGTLLPPGFYIVRISLNADVGEQAAHRLLNLVY
;
A
#
# COMPACT_ATOMS: atom_id res chain seq x y z
N MET A 1 -5.22 10.96 33.72
CA MET A 1 -5.75 11.44 32.43
C MET A 1 -6.03 10.22 31.60
N LYS A 2 -7.29 9.99 31.26
CA LYS A 2 -7.67 8.90 30.35
C LYS A 2 -7.04 9.23 29.00
N SER A 3 -6.14 8.40 28.51
CA SER A 3 -5.77 8.37 27.10
C SER A 3 -7.03 7.97 26.35
N THR A 4 -7.68 8.92 25.69
CA THR A 4 -8.87 8.71 24.88
C THR A 4 -8.45 8.13 23.53
N ARG A 5 -8.17 6.81 23.50
CA ARG A 5 -8.05 6.02 22.26
C ARG A 5 -9.41 5.62 21.67
N ASN A 6 -10.52 6.01 22.30
CA ASN A 6 -11.86 5.78 21.80
C ASN A 6 -12.45 7.12 21.36
N LEU A 7 -13.21 7.11 20.25
CA LEU A 7 -14.14 8.19 19.89
C LEU A 7 -14.92 8.57 21.16
N VAL A 8 -14.85 9.84 21.56
CA VAL A 8 -15.67 10.33 22.68
C VAL A 8 -17.12 10.23 22.19
N PRO A 9 -17.99 9.45 22.85
CA PRO A 9 -19.38 9.42 22.46
C PRO A 9 -19.92 10.83 22.69
N GLY A 10 -20.29 11.50 21.60
CA GLY A 10 -21.15 12.68 21.66
C GLY A 10 -22.50 12.31 22.27
N GLY A 11 -23.44 13.25 22.27
CA GLY A 11 -24.77 12.97 22.77
C GLY A 11 -25.60 14.23 22.97
N VAL A 12 -26.77 14.03 23.55
CA VAL A 12 -27.72 15.11 23.77
C VAL A 12 -27.91 15.36 25.25
N ARG A 13 -27.85 16.62 25.64
CA ARG A 13 -28.18 17.10 26.96
C ARG A 13 -29.44 17.94 26.91
N VAL A 14 -30.43 17.55 27.70
CA VAL A 14 -31.66 18.30 27.99
C VAL A 14 -31.95 18.22 29.49
N PHE A 15 -32.85 19.06 30.00
CA PHE A 15 -33.38 18.93 31.36
C PHE A 15 -34.88 18.59 31.41
N SER A 16 -35.60 18.95 30.35
CA SER A 16 -37.00 18.55 30.16
C SER A 16 -37.06 17.34 29.23
N SER A 17 -37.96 16.40 29.50
CA SER A 17 -38.21 15.21 28.64
C SER A 17 -36.93 14.46 28.24
N GLU A 18 -36.05 14.15 29.21
CA GLU A 18 -34.76 13.48 28.97
C GLU A 18 -34.88 12.15 28.21
N ALA A 19 -35.97 11.41 28.40
CA ALA A 19 -36.20 10.12 27.75
C ALA A 19 -36.33 10.20 26.21
N THR A 20 -36.58 11.38 25.65
CA THR A 20 -36.69 11.62 24.21
C THR A 20 -35.58 12.52 23.68
N ALA A 21 -34.49 12.72 24.44
CA ALA A 21 -33.38 13.58 24.03
C ALA A 21 -32.67 13.06 22.78
N ASP A 22 -32.44 11.74 22.72
CA ASP A 22 -31.72 11.09 21.63
C ASP A 22 -32.46 11.14 20.28
N ASN A 23 -33.78 11.40 20.30
CA ASN A 23 -34.56 11.65 19.09
C ASN A 23 -34.02 12.84 18.27
N LEU A 24 -33.28 13.76 18.90
CA LEU A 24 -32.71 14.93 18.22
C LEU A 24 -31.55 14.62 17.26
N ILE A 25 -31.04 13.39 17.29
CA ILE A 25 -29.88 12.93 16.53
C ILE A 25 -30.06 11.50 15.97
N ASP A 26 -31.30 10.99 15.91
CA ASP A 26 -31.58 9.61 15.49
C ASP A 26 -31.79 9.48 13.96
N GLN A 27 -31.77 10.61 13.24
CA GLN A 27 -32.00 10.70 11.79
C GLN A 27 -33.42 10.28 11.36
N ASP A 28 -34.39 10.29 12.29
CA ASP A 28 -35.80 10.08 12.02
C ASP A 28 -36.61 11.36 12.30
N PRO A 29 -36.99 12.14 11.27
CA PRO A 29 -37.76 13.37 11.45
C PRO A 29 -39.21 13.14 11.93
N THR A 30 -39.61 11.89 12.17
CA THR A 30 -40.91 11.51 12.73
C THR A 30 -40.88 11.27 14.23
N THR A 31 -39.71 11.21 14.86
CA THR A 31 -39.53 11.28 16.30
C THR A 31 -39.19 12.72 16.70
N TRP A 32 -39.35 13.08 17.97
CA TRP A 32 -39.00 14.42 18.43
C TRP A 32 -38.76 14.49 19.93
N TRP A 33 -38.03 15.52 20.33
CA TRP A 33 -37.99 16.01 21.70
C TRP A 33 -39.06 17.09 21.90
N GLN A 34 -39.93 16.88 22.90
CA GLN A 34 -40.99 17.82 23.29
C GLN A 34 -40.88 18.08 24.80
N PRO A 35 -40.48 19.30 25.23
CA PRO A 35 -40.39 19.62 26.64
C PRO A 35 -41.77 19.61 27.31
N SER A 36 -41.79 19.23 28.60
CA SER A 36 -43.00 19.22 29.42
C SER A 36 -43.47 20.64 29.72
N ALA A 37 -44.78 20.89 29.52
CA ALA A 37 -45.46 22.13 29.89
C ALA A 37 -45.35 22.49 31.39
N ASP A 38 -45.04 21.49 32.23
CA ASP A 38 -44.88 21.67 33.68
C ASP A 38 -43.48 22.18 34.07
N ASP A 39 -42.50 22.08 33.15
CA ASP A 39 -41.13 22.52 33.41
C ASP A 39 -40.97 24.02 33.19
N VAL A 40 -40.03 24.64 33.92
CA VAL A 40 -39.73 26.06 33.74
C VAL A 40 -38.94 26.29 32.45
N LEU A 41 -39.15 27.44 31.79
CA LEU A 41 -38.46 27.81 30.54
C LEU A 41 -36.94 27.68 30.61
N ARG A 42 -36.33 27.88 31.79
CA ARG A 42 -34.89 27.74 31.99
C ARG A 42 -34.38 26.31 31.69
N ASP A 43 -35.25 25.31 31.79
CA ASP A 43 -34.93 23.91 31.57
C ASP A 43 -35.33 23.45 30.16
N TRP A 44 -36.02 24.31 29.39
CA TRP A 44 -36.36 24.12 28.00
C TRP A 44 -35.18 24.56 27.13
N TRP A 45 -34.15 23.73 27.03
CA TRP A 45 -33.08 23.88 26.05
C TRP A 45 -32.46 22.52 25.76
N THR A 46 -31.81 22.43 24.60
CA THR A 46 -31.09 21.23 24.18
C THR A 46 -29.67 21.59 23.83
N GLU A 47 -28.75 20.67 24.05
CA GLU A 47 -27.37 20.76 23.59
C GLU A 47 -26.92 19.44 23.02
N VAL A 48 -26.50 19.50 21.77
CA VAL A 48 -25.90 18.40 21.06
C VAL A 48 -24.39 18.58 21.14
N ASP A 49 -23.71 17.60 21.74
CA ASP A 49 -22.25 17.45 21.69
C ASP A 49 -21.92 16.47 20.56
N LEU A 50 -21.16 16.93 19.58
CA LEU A 50 -20.70 16.10 18.46
C LEU A 50 -19.60 15.11 18.88
N GLY A 51 -19.11 15.19 20.12
CA GLY A 51 -18.01 14.40 20.67
C GLY A 51 -16.63 14.87 20.18
N ARG A 52 -16.58 15.72 19.15
CA ARG A 52 -15.39 16.28 18.52
C ARG A 52 -15.71 17.57 17.80
N MET A 53 -14.69 18.36 17.50
CA MET A 53 -14.81 19.54 16.64
C MET A 53 -15.04 19.13 15.18
N VAL A 54 -15.96 19.84 14.52
CA VAL A 54 -16.31 19.71 13.11
C VAL A 54 -16.30 21.09 12.47
N TYR A 55 -15.58 21.27 11.37
CA TYR A 55 -15.75 22.46 10.52
C TYR A 55 -17.06 22.33 9.74
N ALA A 56 -18.07 23.07 10.16
CA ALA A 56 -19.44 22.98 9.67
C ALA A 56 -19.82 24.20 8.83
N THR A 57 -20.53 23.97 7.74
CA THR A 57 -21.06 25.00 6.83
C THR A 57 -22.48 25.42 7.23
N LYS A 58 -23.23 24.55 7.92
CA LYS A 58 -24.63 24.80 8.23
C LYS A 58 -25.10 24.03 9.47
N ILE A 59 -26.00 24.66 10.23
CA ILE A 59 -26.88 23.98 11.20
C ILE A 59 -28.29 23.93 10.62
N ARG A 60 -28.91 22.76 10.59
CA ARG A 60 -30.30 22.58 10.19
C ARG A 60 -31.12 22.05 11.37
N LEU A 61 -32.27 22.69 11.59
CA LEU A 61 -33.27 22.26 12.55
C LEU A 61 -34.48 21.75 11.81
N THR A 62 -34.93 20.55 12.16
CA THR A 62 -36.18 19.99 11.65
C THR A 62 -37.21 19.95 12.77
N PHE A 63 -38.41 20.42 12.48
CA PHE A 63 -39.54 20.49 13.42
C PHE A 63 -40.67 19.57 12.94
N PRO A 64 -41.34 18.86 13.87
CA PRO A 64 -42.58 18.17 13.55
C PRO A 64 -43.69 19.21 13.29
N ASP A 65 -44.64 18.83 12.42
CA ASP A 65 -45.86 19.61 12.15
C ASP A 65 -46.99 18.60 12.02
N THR A 66 -47.47 18.17 13.19
CA THR A 66 -48.48 17.13 13.37
C THR A 66 -49.59 17.65 14.30
N VAL A 67 -50.62 16.85 14.53
CA VAL A 67 -51.69 17.18 15.48
C VAL A 67 -51.17 17.26 16.92
N ASP A 68 -50.13 16.49 17.24
CA ASP A 68 -49.64 16.31 18.61
C ASP A 68 -48.37 17.13 18.91
N ALA A 69 -47.73 17.69 17.87
CA ALA A 69 -46.49 18.46 17.98
C ALA A 69 -46.39 19.54 16.89
N GLU A 70 -46.09 20.76 17.30
CA GLU A 70 -45.92 21.93 16.43
C GLU A 70 -44.47 22.45 16.43
N PRO A 71 -44.06 23.22 15.41
CA PRO A 71 -42.78 23.92 15.42
C PRO A 71 -42.68 24.95 16.55
N PHE A 72 -41.49 25.05 17.16
CA PHE A 72 -41.17 26.17 18.05
C PHE A 72 -41.26 27.49 17.30
N ARG A 73 -41.99 28.46 17.89
CA ARG A 73 -42.26 29.79 17.30
C ARG A 73 -41.12 30.77 17.51
N ASN A 74 -40.55 30.81 18.72
CA ASN A 74 -39.44 31.71 19.02
C ASN A 74 -38.32 30.99 19.75
N PHE A 75 -37.12 31.05 19.17
CA PHE A 75 -35.94 30.37 19.66
C PHE A 75 -34.66 31.09 19.22
N SER A 76 -33.57 30.79 19.91
CA SER A 76 -32.21 31.15 19.56
C SER A 76 -31.34 29.89 19.42
N VAL A 77 -30.37 29.94 18.51
CA VAL A 77 -29.42 28.85 18.27
C VAL A 77 -28.01 29.35 18.50
N TYR A 78 -27.23 28.56 19.22
CA TYR A 78 -25.87 28.87 19.57
C TYR A 78 -24.92 27.71 19.23
N ILE A 79 -23.66 28.04 18.99
CA ILE A 79 -22.59 27.06 18.80
C ILE A 79 -21.41 27.34 19.73
N ASN A 80 -20.61 26.32 20.00
CA ASN A 80 -19.26 26.42 20.55
C ASN A 80 -18.37 25.39 19.84
N ASP A 81 -17.10 25.72 19.67
CA ASP A 81 -16.07 24.95 18.95
C ASP A 81 -15.41 23.84 19.79
N GLY A 82 -15.82 23.69 21.05
CA GLY A 82 -15.20 22.78 22.01
C GLY A 82 -14.26 23.46 23.00
N GLU A 83 -13.87 24.73 22.75
CA GLU A 83 -12.92 25.43 23.60
C GLU A 83 -13.54 25.76 24.97
N ARG A 84 -12.90 25.28 26.04
CA ARG A 84 -13.29 25.60 27.41
C ARG A 84 -12.86 27.02 27.77
N SER A 85 -13.79 27.84 28.24
CA SER A 85 -13.51 29.17 28.79
C SER A 85 -12.72 29.13 30.10
N VAL A 86 -12.71 27.98 30.80
CA VAL A 86 -11.89 27.74 31.99
C VAL A 86 -11.27 26.35 31.87
N ALA A 87 -9.95 26.26 31.67
CA ALA A 87 -9.26 25.00 31.38
C ALA A 87 -9.56 23.82 32.34
N ALA A 88 -9.94 24.08 33.59
CA ALA A 88 -10.24 23.05 34.60
C ALA A 88 -11.74 22.79 34.83
N LYS A 89 -12.65 23.40 34.04
CA LYS A 89 -14.09 23.25 34.19
C LYS A 89 -14.78 23.20 32.82
N ASP A 90 -15.84 22.41 32.71
CA ASP A 90 -16.69 22.38 31.51
C ASP A 90 -17.60 23.62 31.47
N ILE A 91 -16.97 24.78 31.22
CA ILE A 91 -17.61 26.07 31.03
C ILE A 91 -17.25 26.52 29.62
N PHE A 92 -18.26 26.60 28.75
CA PHE A 92 -18.10 26.97 27.34
C PHE A 92 -18.69 28.34 27.07
N LYS A 93 -18.09 29.07 26.13
CA LYS A 93 -18.61 30.34 25.64
C LYS A 93 -19.30 30.10 24.30
N PHE A 94 -20.61 30.28 24.29
CA PHE A 94 -21.45 30.05 23.12
C PHE A 94 -21.60 31.32 22.29
N THR A 95 -21.51 31.17 20.97
CA THR A 95 -21.78 32.21 19.97
C THR A 95 -23.16 31.99 19.39
N ARG A 96 -24.00 33.03 19.38
CA ARG A 96 -25.34 32.94 18.77
C ARG A 96 -25.23 33.05 17.25
N ILE A 97 -25.69 32.02 16.54
CA ILE A 97 -25.72 31.98 15.07
C ILE A 97 -27.08 32.36 14.50
N GLY A 98 -28.13 32.26 15.34
CA GLY A 98 -29.50 32.42 14.87
C GLY A 98 -30.45 32.86 15.97
N ARG A 99 -31.46 33.64 15.58
CA ARG A 99 -32.64 33.96 16.41
C ARG A 99 -33.83 34.21 15.51
N THR A 100 -34.99 33.68 15.87
CA THR A 100 -36.26 34.03 15.24
C THR A 100 -36.59 35.51 15.50
N THR A 101 -36.73 36.30 14.44
CA THR A 101 -37.20 37.70 14.52
C THR A 101 -38.71 37.81 14.39
N GLU A 102 -39.34 36.82 13.75
CA GLU A 102 -40.78 36.62 13.65
C GLU A 102 -41.15 35.19 14.07
N PRO A 103 -42.40 34.91 14.49
CA PRO A 103 -42.81 33.56 14.87
C PRO A 103 -42.61 32.55 13.74
N ASN A 104 -41.78 31.53 13.97
CA ASN A 104 -41.50 30.48 13.01
C ASN A 104 -42.77 29.67 12.67
N ARG A 105 -42.89 29.31 11.39
CA ARG A 105 -43.91 28.41 10.83
C ARG A 105 -43.31 27.32 9.95
N ALA A 106 -42.00 27.36 9.73
CA ALA A 106 -41.31 26.43 8.88
C ALA A 106 -41.00 25.13 9.64
N ARG A 107 -41.09 24.01 8.92
CA ARG A 107 -40.64 22.70 9.38
C ARG A 107 -39.13 22.54 9.33
N VAL A 108 -38.44 23.32 8.50
CA VAL A 108 -36.99 23.29 8.37
C VAL A 108 -36.48 24.71 8.48
N VAL A 109 -35.51 24.92 9.38
CA VAL A 109 -34.81 26.19 9.55
C VAL A 109 -33.31 25.93 9.45
N GLU A 110 -32.63 26.66 8.56
CA GLU A 110 -31.21 26.49 8.31
C GLU A 110 -30.44 27.77 8.66
N TYR A 111 -29.28 27.60 9.28
CA TYR A 111 -28.33 28.65 9.57
C TYR A 111 -27.00 28.35 8.87
N THR A 112 -26.68 29.12 7.83
CA THR A 112 -25.34 29.09 7.22
C THR A 112 -24.32 29.64 8.21
N LEU A 113 -23.21 28.94 8.35
CA LEU A 113 -22.11 29.30 9.22
C LEU A 113 -21.02 30.01 8.44
N SER A 114 -20.27 30.86 9.14
CA SER A 114 -19.13 31.55 8.56
C SER A 114 -18.18 32.01 9.66
N THR A 115 -16.89 32.05 9.35
CA THR A 115 -15.85 32.55 10.26
C THR A 115 -15.18 33.76 9.63
N LEU A 116 -15.16 34.87 10.35
CA LEU A 116 -14.38 36.05 9.98
C LEU A 116 -12.96 35.87 10.51
N ASP A 117 -12.00 35.67 9.60
CA ASP A 117 -10.57 35.54 9.91
C ASP A 117 -9.75 36.47 9.00
N PRO A 118 -9.78 37.79 9.28
CA PRO A 118 -9.23 38.79 8.38
C PRO A 118 -7.71 38.88 8.56
N GLY A 119 -6.99 38.96 7.45
CA GLY A 119 -5.54 39.18 7.50
C GLY A 119 -4.84 38.88 6.18
N PRO A 120 -3.73 39.54 5.87
CA PRO A 120 -2.91 39.17 4.71
C PRO A 120 -2.21 37.82 4.89
N ALA A 121 -2.41 36.89 3.95
CA ALA A 121 -1.63 35.67 3.80
C ALA A 121 -1.57 35.26 2.32
N THR A 122 -0.52 34.54 1.91
CA THR A 122 -0.37 34.05 0.52
C THR A 122 0.08 32.60 0.51
N GLY A 123 -0.32 31.83 -0.50
CA GLY A 123 0.12 30.47 -0.77
C GLY A 123 -0.54 29.95 -2.05
N GLU A 124 0.07 29.00 -2.76
CA GLU A 124 -0.37 28.48 -4.07
C GLU A 124 -1.84 27.99 -4.07
N HIS A 125 -2.29 27.43 -2.95
CA HIS A 125 -3.61 26.83 -2.79
C HIS A 125 -4.46 27.50 -1.70
N LEU A 126 -3.99 28.60 -1.13
CA LEU A 126 -4.64 29.24 0.01
C LEU A 126 -5.88 30.05 -0.41
N LEU A 127 -7.01 29.79 0.25
CA LEU A 127 -8.19 30.65 0.15
C LEU A 127 -7.91 32.00 0.82
N ALA A 128 -7.68 33.03 0.00
CA ALA A 128 -7.34 34.37 0.47
C ALA A 128 -8.54 35.20 0.97
N ALA A 129 -9.73 34.61 1.14
CA ALA A 129 -10.91 35.31 1.64
C ALA A 129 -10.78 35.66 3.13
N ASP A 130 -11.27 36.84 3.55
CA ASP A 130 -11.32 37.23 4.97
C ASP A 130 -12.49 36.56 5.72
N THR A 131 -13.44 35.99 4.99
CA THR A 131 -14.58 35.26 5.55
C THR A 131 -14.64 33.89 4.92
N LEU A 132 -14.55 32.87 5.78
CA LEU A 132 -14.69 31.47 5.43
C LEU A 132 -16.18 31.10 5.53
N ASP A 133 -16.64 30.21 4.66
CA ASP A 133 -18.03 29.75 4.55
C ASP A 133 -18.39 28.59 5.51
N TYR A 134 -17.61 28.48 6.59
CA TYR A 134 -17.78 27.49 7.64
C TYR A 134 -17.34 28.04 9.00
N ALA A 135 -17.68 27.31 10.06
CA ALA A 135 -17.19 27.56 11.42
C ALA A 135 -16.88 26.24 12.14
N ALA A 136 -15.93 26.26 13.08
CA ALA A 136 -15.69 25.15 14.00
C ALA A 136 -16.89 24.99 14.97
N VAL A 137 -17.41 23.77 15.09
CA VAL A 137 -18.55 23.42 15.93
C VAL A 137 -18.28 22.09 16.62
N GLN A 138 -18.42 22.05 17.93
CA GLN A 138 -18.56 20.81 18.71
C GLN A 138 -19.91 20.77 19.42
N TYR A 139 -20.36 21.90 19.98
CA TYR A 139 -21.63 21.98 20.69
C TYR A 139 -22.62 22.83 19.91
N VAL A 140 -23.85 22.35 19.75
CA VAL A 140 -24.99 23.12 19.23
C VAL A 140 -26.04 23.22 20.32
N ARG A 141 -26.45 24.44 20.66
CA ARG A 141 -27.46 24.70 21.69
C ARG A 141 -28.70 25.36 21.09
N PHE A 142 -29.85 24.73 21.28
CA PHE A 142 -31.15 25.27 20.92
C PHE A 142 -31.89 25.77 22.16
N VAL A 143 -32.38 27.01 22.12
CA VAL A 143 -33.00 27.69 23.27
C VAL A 143 -34.32 28.36 22.86
N PRO A 144 -35.47 27.74 23.17
CA PRO A 144 -36.78 28.40 23.18
C PRO A 144 -36.79 29.70 24.00
N GLU A 145 -37.48 30.73 23.50
CA GLU A 145 -37.54 32.05 24.18
C GLU A 145 -38.80 32.26 25.02
N HIS A 146 -39.79 31.37 24.89
CA HIS A 146 -40.98 31.33 25.72
C HIS A 146 -41.55 29.91 25.78
N VAL A 147 -42.38 29.64 26.78
CA VAL A 147 -43.09 28.37 26.90
C VAL A 147 -44.19 28.32 25.84
N GLN A 148 -44.14 27.32 24.98
CA GLN A 148 -45.14 27.03 23.95
C GLN A 148 -45.60 25.57 24.12
N PRO A 149 -46.79 25.34 24.71
CA PRO A 149 -47.34 23.98 24.82
C PRO A 149 -47.42 23.30 23.45
N GLY A 150 -47.00 22.03 23.39
CA GLY A 150 -47.01 21.26 22.14
C GLY A 150 -45.85 21.56 21.19
N ALA A 151 -44.94 22.49 21.52
CA ALA A 151 -43.78 22.74 20.68
C ALA A 151 -42.73 21.63 20.81
N ALA A 152 -42.17 21.19 19.69
CA ALA A 152 -41.18 20.12 19.66
C ALA A 152 -40.11 20.37 18.60
N LEU A 153 -38.97 19.70 18.76
CA LEU A 153 -37.85 19.70 17.82
C LEU A 153 -37.57 18.25 17.44
N ALA A 154 -37.56 17.95 16.14
CA ALA A 154 -37.33 16.61 15.64
C ALA A 154 -35.83 16.34 15.51
N GLU A 155 -35.08 17.18 14.78
CA GLU A 155 -33.66 16.93 14.49
C GLU A 155 -32.81 18.19 14.64
N VAL A 156 -31.55 17.96 15.02
CA VAL A 156 -30.45 18.93 14.92
C VAL A 156 -29.34 18.33 14.06
N GLU A 157 -29.29 18.76 12.80
CA GLU A 157 -28.29 18.32 11.84
C GLU A 157 -27.14 19.34 11.75
N VAL A 158 -25.90 18.85 11.83
CA VAL A 158 -24.67 19.63 11.60
C VAL A 158 -24.04 19.19 10.28
N ILE A 159 -24.03 20.07 9.30
CA ILE A 159 -23.50 19.79 7.97
C ILE A 159 -22.03 20.25 7.93
N GLY A 160 -21.11 19.29 7.90
CA GLY A 160 -19.67 19.50 7.78
C GLY A 160 -19.23 19.96 6.39
N ILE A 161 -17.97 20.39 6.26
CA ILE A 161 -17.26 20.47 4.97
C ILE A 161 -17.17 19.09 4.32
N GLY A 162 -16.92 18.07 5.15
CA GLY A 162 -16.76 16.67 4.79
C GLY A 162 -16.33 15.87 6.02
N ASP A 163 -15.99 14.61 5.83
CA ASP A 163 -15.43 13.77 6.90
C ASP A 163 -13.94 14.04 7.06
N ASN A 164 -13.53 14.43 8.28
CA ASN A 164 -12.13 14.75 8.56
C ASN A 164 -11.27 13.47 8.61
N ILE A 165 -10.45 13.26 7.59
CA ILE A 165 -9.56 12.10 7.40
C ILE A 165 -8.42 12.05 8.43
N ALA A 166 -8.11 13.18 9.06
CA ALA A 166 -7.11 13.28 10.11
C ALA A 166 -7.41 12.36 11.30
N LEU A 167 -8.70 12.25 11.62
CA LEU A 167 -9.18 11.55 12.79
C LEU A 167 -8.93 10.04 12.67
N GLY A 168 -8.57 9.41 13.78
CA GLY A 168 -8.34 7.97 13.80
C GLY A 168 -7.09 7.50 13.07
N THR A 169 -6.19 8.40 12.66
CA THR A 169 -4.89 8.08 12.02
C THR A 169 -4.22 6.85 12.64
N VAL A 170 -4.01 6.85 13.96
CA VAL A 170 -3.29 5.75 14.64
C VAL A 170 -4.08 4.45 14.63
N VAL A 171 -5.41 4.52 14.78
CA VAL A 171 -6.29 3.33 14.76
C VAL A 171 -6.31 2.70 13.37
N ARG A 172 -6.20 3.52 12.32
CA ARG A 172 -6.08 3.09 10.92
C ARG A 172 -4.70 2.53 10.55
N GLY A 173 -3.72 2.56 11.47
CA GLY A 173 -2.36 2.07 11.23
C GLY A 173 -1.36 3.16 10.79
N GLY A 174 -1.79 4.42 10.73
CA GLY A 174 -0.93 5.58 10.50
C GLY A 174 -0.13 5.99 11.75
N SER A 175 0.71 7.02 11.59
CA SER A 175 1.55 7.54 12.68
C SER A 175 1.96 8.99 12.46
N VAL A 176 2.34 9.68 13.54
CA VAL A 176 2.94 11.02 13.47
C VAL A 176 4.30 11.00 14.14
N ARG A 177 5.33 11.38 13.37
CA ARG A 177 6.68 11.64 13.86
C ARG A 177 6.92 13.13 13.88
N ALA A 178 7.26 13.69 15.03
CA ALA A 178 7.54 15.12 15.18
C ALA A 178 8.95 15.35 15.72
N GLY A 179 9.56 16.47 15.35
CA GLY A 179 10.88 16.86 15.87
C GLY A 179 10.83 17.49 17.27
N THR A 180 9.68 18.03 17.67
CA THR A 180 9.44 18.62 18.99
C THR A 180 8.06 18.24 19.51
N SER A 181 7.80 18.53 20.78
CA SER A 181 6.53 18.20 21.45
C SER A 181 6.08 16.76 21.18
N ILE A 182 7.04 15.82 21.19
CA ILE A 182 6.88 14.42 20.76
C ILE A 182 5.75 13.71 21.53
N GLY A 183 5.59 14.01 22.82
CA GLY A 183 4.52 13.43 23.64
C GLY A 183 3.10 13.86 23.25
N ASN A 184 2.97 14.93 22.45
CA ASN A 184 1.72 15.49 21.94
C ASN A 184 1.73 15.53 20.40
N SER A 185 2.47 14.63 19.73
CA SER A 185 2.64 14.71 18.26
C SER A 185 1.35 14.52 17.47
N GLY A 186 0.30 13.92 18.04
CA GLY A 186 -1.02 13.76 17.40
C GLY A 186 -2.05 14.83 17.76
N ALA A 187 -1.69 15.82 18.57
CA ALA A 187 -2.62 16.79 19.17
C ALA A 187 -3.22 17.81 18.17
N PHE A 188 -2.80 17.78 16.90
CA PHE A 188 -3.38 18.57 15.82
C PHE A 188 -4.36 17.75 14.95
N SER A 189 -4.62 16.50 15.32
CA SER A 189 -5.37 15.53 14.50
C SER A 189 -6.40 14.74 15.31
N ASP A 190 -6.66 15.17 16.55
CA ASP A 190 -7.53 14.47 17.50
C ASP A 190 -8.95 15.06 17.58
N GLY A 191 -9.20 16.22 16.96
CA GLY A 191 -10.50 16.87 16.94
C GLY A 191 -10.90 17.49 18.28
N ASP A 192 -9.92 17.77 19.15
CA ASP A 192 -10.12 18.45 20.43
C ASP A 192 -9.45 19.83 20.39
N HIS A 193 -10.27 20.87 20.30
CA HIS A 193 -9.78 22.25 20.22
C HIS A 193 -9.06 22.74 21.50
N ASN A 194 -9.01 21.92 22.56
CA ASN A 194 -8.25 22.23 23.79
C ASN A 194 -6.84 21.64 23.78
N THR A 195 -6.49 20.82 22.78
CA THR A 195 -5.15 20.28 22.57
C THR A 195 -4.44 21.01 21.45
N SER A 196 -3.11 20.98 21.48
CA SER A 196 -2.30 21.59 20.43
C SER A 196 -0.91 20.96 20.38
N TRP A 197 -0.35 20.91 19.19
CA TRP A 197 1.09 20.69 19.01
C TRP A 197 1.81 22.03 19.06
N THR A 198 2.78 22.14 19.98
CA THR A 198 3.47 23.40 20.26
C THR A 198 4.89 23.37 19.73
N MET A 199 5.31 24.48 19.11
CA MET A 199 6.71 24.72 18.77
C MET A 199 7.19 26.06 19.35
N SER A 200 8.43 26.09 19.84
CA SER A 200 9.05 27.33 20.29
C SER A 200 10.57 27.27 20.12
N GLY A 201 11.16 28.31 19.52
CA GLY A 201 12.61 28.33 19.29
C GLY A 201 13.05 29.40 18.29
N SER A 202 14.37 29.58 18.16
CA SER A 202 14.99 30.58 17.29
C SER A 202 15.96 30.01 16.25
N LEU A 203 16.41 28.76 16.41
CA LEU A 203 17.23 28.05 15.40
C LEU A 203 16.43 27.70 14.14
N SER A 204 17.04 27.01 13.17
CA SER A 204 16.34 26.49 11.99
C SER A 204 15.27 25.45 12.35
N TRP A 205 14.41 25.11 11.39
CA TRP A 205 13.28 24.22 11.62
C TRP A 205 13.72 22.78 11.91
N ASP A 206 14.81 22.32 11.28
CA ASP A 206 15.41 21.01 11.46
C ASP A 206 16.07 20.89 12.84
N GLU A 207 16.89 21.88 13.23
CA GLU A 207 17.59 21.90 14.52
C GLU A 207 16.64 21.99 15.73
N ASN A 208 15.56 22.78 15.65
CA ASN A 208 14.57 22.84 16.74
C ASN A 208 13.51 21.73 16.67
N GLY A 209 13.49 20.93 15.60
CA GLY A 209 12.44 19.95 15.40
C GLY A 209 11.06 20.54 15.08
N HIS A 210 10.99 21.71 14.45
CA HIS A 210 9.76 22.39 14.03
C HIS A 210 9.20 21.80 12.73
N TRP A 211 8.99 20.49 12.76
CA TRP A 211 8.45 19.68 11.67
C TRP A 211 7.68 18.50 12.24
N TYR A 212 6.75 18.00 11.45
CA TYR A 212 6.17 16.68 11.64
C TYR A 212 5.99 15.98 10.29
N GLU A 213 6.10 14.66 10.34
CA GLU A 213 5.78 13.76 9.26
C GLU A 213 4.61 12.90 9.71
N TRP A 214 3.57 12.87 8.91
CA TRP A 214 2.30 12.23 9.21
C TRP A 214 2.00 11.17 8.16
N ASP A 215 2.02 9.90 8.57
CA ASP A 215 1.50 8.78 7.80
C ASP A 215 0.01 8.61 8.12
N LEU A 216 -0.85 8.75 7.12
CA LEU A 216 -2.29 8.61 7.27
C LEU A 216 -2.72 7.14 7.47
N GLY A 217 -1.84 6.16 7.24
CA GLY A 217 -2.11 4.73 7.34
C GLY A 217 -2.67 4.10 6.07
N ALA A 218 -3.26 4.93 5.20
CA ALA A 218 -3.74 4.60 3.86
C ALA A 218 -3.55 5.83 2.97
N ALA A 219 -3.62 5.68 1.64
CA ALA A 219 -3.61 6.82 0.72
C ALA A 219 -5.04 7.31 0.46
N PHE A 220 -5.22 8.63 0.43
CA PHE A 220 -6.50 9.30 0.19
C PHE A 220 -6.37 10.27 -0.98
N TRP A 221 -7.46 10.50 -1.70
CA TRP A 221 -7.56 11.62 -2.64
C TRP A 221 -7.86 12.88 -1.87
N LEU A 222 -6.82 13.61 -1.44
CA LEU A 222 -7.01 14.86 -0.71
C LEU A 222 -7.19 16.01 -1.71
N ASP A 223 -8.14 16.89 -1.43
CA ASP A 223 -8.37 18.11 -2.22
C ASP A 223 -8.43 19.36 -1.32
N ARG A 224 -8.51 19.18 -0.01
CA ARG A 224 -8.59 20.30 0.94
C ARG A 224 -7.92 19.99 2.26
N MET A 225 -7.24 21.01 2.81
CA MET A 225 -6.56 20.95 4.10
C MET A 225 -6.80 22.25 4.86
N VAL A 226 -7.35 22.15 6.07
CA VAL A 226 -7.56 23.30 6.96
C VAL A 226 -6.57 23.21 8.11
N ILE A 227 -5.71 24.21 8.27
CA ILE A 227 -4.75 24.31 9.36
C ILE A 227 -5.16 25.44 10.29
N GLU A 228 -5.42 25.12 11.55
CA GLU A 228 -5.73 26.07 12.59
C GLU A 228 -4.54 26.30 13.51
N THR A 229 -4.15 27.56 13.64
CA THR A 229 -2.98 27.98 14.37
C THR A 229 -3.29 29.10 15.36
N GLY A 230 -2.49 29.12 16.43
CA GLY A 230 -2.50 30.19 17.42
C GLY A 230 -1.10 30.72 17.70
N ALA A 231 -1.04 32.00 18.04
CA ALA A 231 0.12 32.60 18.68
C ALA A 231 -0.27 32.97 20.12
N PRO A 232 0.32 32.36 21.15
CA PRO A 232 0.01 32.75 22.51
C PRO A 232 0.52 34.16 22.79
N ILE A 233 -0.23 34.91 23.60
CA ILE A 233 0.11 36.28 24.05
C ILE A 233 1.25 36.25 25.09
N VAL A 234 2.25 35.39 24.91
CA VAL A 234 3.42 35.30 25.78
C VAL A 234 4.53 36.16 25.17
N TYR A 235 5.31 36.84 26.02
CA TYR A 235 6.36 37.79 25.64
C TYR A 235 5.89 39.13 25.06
N GLY A 236 4.75 39.67 25.54
CA GLY A 236 4.34 41.05 25.20
C GLY A 236 3.93 41.24 23.73
N GLY A 237 3.47 40.18 23.06
CA GLY A 237 3.00 40.23 21.66
C GLY A 237 4.07 39.98 20.59
N ALA A 238 5.27 39.51 20.99
CA ALA A 238 6.39 39.27 20.06
C ALA A 238 6.38 37.88 19.39
N ALA A 239 5.45 36.98 19.76
CA ALA A 239 5.28 35.70 19.10
C ALA A 239 4.58 35.91 17.74
N GLN A 240 5.15 35.37 16.67
CA GLN A 240 4.57 35.42 15.32
C GLN A 240 4.48 34.02 14.71
N ILE A 241 3.38 33.82 14.00
CA ILE A 241 3.22 32.80 12.99
C ILE A 241 4.06 33.25 11.78
N ASN A 242 5.13 32.52 11.47
CA ASN A 242 5.93 32.63 10.25
C ASN A 242 5.32 31.82 9.08
N GLY A 243 6.10 31.54 8.03
CA GLY A 243 5.65 30.69 6.94
C GLY A 243 5.56 29.20 7.29
N ILE A 244 4.77 28.49 6.50
CA ILE A 244 4.51 27.06 6.60
C ILE A 244 4.78 26.45 5.22
N GLU A 245 5.55 25.37 5.18
CA GLU A 245 5.75 24.58 3.96
C GLU A 245 5.19 23.18 4.18
N ILE A 246 4.45 22.72 3.18
CA ILE A 246 3.80 21.41 3.18
C ILE A 246 4.18 20.70 1.90
N SER A 247 4.53 19.43 2.05
CA SER A 247 4.73 18.49 0.95
C SER A 247 3.97 17.21 1.26
N THR A 248 3.56 16.49 0.23
CA THR A 248 2.85 15.21 0.39
C THR A 248 3.51 14.12 -0.45
N SER A 249 3.25 12.87 -0.10
CA SER A 249 3.69 11.69 -0.87
C SER A 249 2.57 10.68 -0.91
N ASP A 250 2.43 9.98 -2.03
CA ASP A 250 1.52 8.84 -2.19
C ASP A 250 2.02 7.56 -1.47
N GLY A 251 3.28 7.54 -1.00
CA GLY A 251 3.93 6.37 -0.39
C GLY A 251 5.02 5.75 -1.26
N THR A 252 5.23 6.24 -2.49
CA THR A 252 6.30 5.80 -3.37
C THR A 252 7.67 6.05 -2.74
N ARG A 253 8.55 5.04 -2.76
CA ARG A 253 9.90 5.12 -2.18
C ARG A 253 10.82 5.95 -3.07
N SER A 254 11.61 6.84 -2.48
CA SER A 254 12.65 7.58 -3.20
C SER A 254 13.87 6.69 -3.44
N GLY A 255 14.37 6.62 -4.68
CA GLY A 255 15.49 5.73 -5.09
C GLY A 255 16.90 6.17 -4.66
N GLY A 256 17.05 7.20 -3.82
CA GLY A 256 18.34 7.75 -3.39
C GLY A 256 18.77 7.34 -1.96
N LEU A 257 20.09 7.36 -1.69
CA LEU A 257 20.63 7.21 -0.33
C LEU A 257 20.16 8.37 0.57
N THR A 258 19.29 8.07 1.55
CA THR A 258 18.69 9.05 2.48
C THR A 258 19.60 9.35 3.67
N ALA A 259 20.86 9.70 3.44
CA ALA A 259 21.74 10.13 4.53
C ALA A 259 21.10 11.31 5.30
N SER A 260 20.86 11.10 6.60
CA SER A 260 20.32 12.06 7.59
C SER A 260 19.29 13.08 7.09
N ARG A 261 18.29 12.67 6.30
CA ARG A 261 17.15 13.55 6.01
C ARG A 261 16.17 13.49 7.18
N VAL A 262 15.62 14.64 7.55
CA VAL A 262 14.51 14.72 8.50
C VAL A 262 13.28 13.99 7.94
N GLN A 263 13.05 14.04 6.63
CA GLN A 263 12.03 13.28 5.92
C GLN A 263 12.41 11.81 5.74
N SER A 264 11.42 10.93 5.83
CA SER A 264 11.54 9.53 5.43
C SER A 264 11.81 9.39 3.93
N GLY A 265 12.29 8.22 3.52
CA GLY A 265 12.64 7.90 2.13
C GLY A 265 11.44 7.70 1.19
N PHE A 266 10.50 8.62 1.21
CA PHE A 266 9.39 8.70 0.27
C PHE A 266 9.61 9.84 -0.72
N ASP A 267 8.97 9.74 -1.88
CA ASP A 267 9.00 10.81 -2.88
C ASP A 267 7.97 11.89 -2.50
N TYR A 268 8.45 12.97 -1.88
CA TYR A 268 7.61 14.07 -1.44
C TYR A 268 7.55 15.15 -2.51
N GLU A 269 6.32 15.46 -2.91
CA GLU A 269 6.01 16.57 -3.80
C GLU A 269 5.56 17.78 -2.98
N PHE A 270 6.09 18.95 -3.34
CA PHE A 270 5.66 20.22 -2.77
C PHE A 270 4.14 20.42 -2.96
N LEU A 271 3.45 20.86 -1.91
CA LEU A 271 2.05 21.29 -1.98
C LEU A 271 1.97 22.80 -1.98
N SER A 272 2.40 23.44 -0.89
CA SER A 272 2.29 24.89 -0.77
C SER A 272 3.29 25.47 0.23
N LEU A 273 3.67 26.72 -0.04
CA LEU A 273 4.40 27.60 0.87
C LEU A 273 3.47 28.75 1.28
N ILE A 274 2.94 28.66 2.50
CA ILE A 274 2.10 29.71 3.07
C ILE A 274 3.02 30.77 3.70
N ASP A 275 2.89 32.03 3.30
CA ASP A 275 3.41 33.18 4.05
C ASP A 275 2.31 33.73 4.96
N ALA A 276 2.54 33.58 6.26
CA ALA A 276 1.64 34.04 7.30
C ALA A 276 2.27 35.10 8.23
N THR A 277 3.39 35.70 7.82
CA THR A 277 4.15 36.66 8.62
C THR A 277 3.47 38.03 8.80
N ARG A 278 2.40 38.28 8.05
CA ARG A 278 1.80 39.60 7.92
C ARG A 278 0.72 39.80 8.99
N THR A 279 0.58 41.03 9.47
CA THR A 279 -0.39 41.42 10.52
C THR A 279 -1.56 42.19 9.90
N PRO A 280 -2.82 41.99 10.36
CA PRO A 280 -3.26 41.03 11.38
C PRO A 280 -3.05 39.58 10.92
N VAL A 281 -2.67 38.72 11.86
CA VAL A 281 -2.34 37.31 11.60
C VAL A 281 -3.65 36.52 11.54
N ARG A 282 -3.79 35.71 10.49
CA ARG A 282 -4.87 34.72 10.37
C ARG A 282 -4.66 33.55 11.31
N SER A 283 -5.74 32.93 11.77
CA SER A 283 -5.69 31.69 12.54
C SER A 283 -6.01 30.46 11.70
N LEU A 284 -6.73 30.61 10.59
CA LEU A 284 -7.16 29.52 9.72
C LEU A 284 -6.52 29.64 8.34
N TYR A 285 -5.87 28.56 7.90
CA TYR A 285 -5.33 28.41 6.56
C TYR A 285 -6.07 27.28 5.84
N ASP A 286 -7.01 27.66 4.98
CA ASP A 286 -7.80 26.74 4.14
C ASP A 286 -7.13 26.60 2.78
N LEU A 287 -6.46 25.46 2.56
CA LEU A 287 -5.85 25.10 1.30
C LEU A 287 -6.85 24.28 0.48
N GLN A 288 -7.15 24.74 -0.74
CA GLN A 288 -8.01 24.04 -1.70
C GLN A 288 -7.22 23.80 -2.99
N PHE A 289 -7.13 22.54 -3.41
CA PHE A 289 -6.29 22.07 -4.51
C PHE A 289 -6.97 20.94 -5.28
N GLU A 290 -6.47 20.64 -6.48
CA GLU A 290 -6.96 19.49 -7.25
C GLU A 290 -6.70 18.19 -6.48
N PRO A 291 -7.62 17.19 -6.54
CA PRO A 291 -7.46 15.93 -5.84
C PRO A 291 -6.10 15.28 -6.08
N ARG A 292 -5.39 14.97 -4.99
CA ARG A 292 -4.06 14.38 -5.02
C ARG A 292 -3.97 13.15 -4.11
N LYS A 293 -3.42 12.07 -4.64
CA LYS A 293 -3.16 10.84 -3.88
C LYS A 293 -2.12 11.13 -2.80
N THR A 294 -2.51 10.99 -1.54
CA THR A 294 -1.69 11.35 -0.38
C THR A 294 -1.79 10.29 0.69
N ARG A 295 -0.66 9.73 1.09
CA ARG A 295 -0.50 8.90 2.29
C ARG A 295 0.34 9.60 3.35
N HIS A 296 1.42 10.27 2.93
CA HIS A 296 2.31 10.97 3.85
C HIS A 296 2.21 12.47 3.66
N ILE A 297 2.17 13.20 4.76
CA ILE A 297 2.23 14.67 4.79
C ILE A 297 3.48 15.05 5.57
N PHE A 298 4.31 15.90 4.99
CA PHE A 298 5.43 16.52 5.67
C PHE A 298 5.15 18.00 5.83
N PHE A 299 5.15 18.45 7.08
CA PHE A 299 5.04 19.84 7.45
C PHE A 299 6.35 20.30 8.06
N HIS A 300 6.79 21.49 7.70
CA HIS A 300 7.74 22.23 8.52
C HIS A 300 7.47 23.72 8.46
N ARG A 301 7.92 24.43 9.50
CA ARG A 301 7.91 25.89 9.43
C ARG A 301 8.95 26.38 8.41
N THR A 302 8.72 27.57 7.88
CA THR A 302 9.71 28.35 7.14
C THR A 302 9.94 29.69 7.81
N SER A 303 11.21 30.05 7.98
CA SER A 303 11.59 31.34 8.58
C SER A 303 11.80 32.37 7.48
N ILE A 304 10.76 33.16 7.21
CA ILE A 304 10.84 34.30 6.29
C ILE A 304 11.41 35.54 7.02
N LEU A 305 11.38 35.56 8.36
CA LEU A 305 11.91 36.64 9.21
C LEU A 305 13.02 36.13 10.13
N GLN A 306 14.22 36.73 10.06
CA GLN A 306 15.43 36.26 10.77
C GLN A 306 15.54 36.67 12.26
N ALA A 307 14.69 37.59 12.75
CA ALA A 307 14.94 38.30 14.02
C ALA A 307 13.98 37.97 15.19
N PHE A 308 12.99 37.09 15.01
CA PHE A 308 11.93 36.88 16.02
C PHE A 308 11.90 35.46 16.60
N LYS A 309 11.60 35.38 17.90
CA LYS A 309 11.36 34.10 18.58
C LYS A 309 10.06 33.51 18.04
N THR A 310 10.17 32.33 17.45
CA THR A 310 9.00 31.61 16.94
C THR A 310 8.25 30.96 18.10
N PHE A 311 6.93 31.12 18.11
CA PHE A 311 6.05 30.35 18.98
C PHE A 311 4.73 30.11 18.22
N TYR A 312 4.44 28.86 17.89
CA TYR A 312 3.16 28.45 17.31
C TYR A 312 2.48 27.40 18.17
N LEU A 313 1.16 27.46 18.15
CA LEU A 313 0.27 26.36 18.46
C LEU A 313 -0.36 25.93 17.13
N ILE A 314 -0.35 24.64 16.84
CA ILE A 314 -1.23 24.05 15.83
C ILE A 314 -2.31 23.34 16.62
N PHE A 315 -3.53 23.88 16.57
CA PHE A 315 -4.67 23.31 17.27
C PHE A 315 -5.21 22.13 16.49
N GLU A 316 -5.45 22.31 15.19
CA GLU A 316 -6.03 21.30 14.32
C GLU A 316 -5.46 21.40 12.91
N GLN A 317 -5.37 20.25 12.25
CA GLN A 317 -5.10 20.11 10.83
C GLN A 317 -6.11 19.10 10.28
N ALA A 318 -7.22 19.61 9.74
CA ALA A 318 -8.25 18.78 9.14
C ALA A 318 -7.94 18.50 7.67
N LEU A 319 -8.23 17.28 7.25
CA LEU A 319 -7.95 16.76 5.91
C LEU A 319 -9.26 16.28 5.28
N TYR A 320 -9.49 16.68 4.04
CA TYR A 320 -10.70 16.36 3.29
C TYR A 320 -10.35 15.86 1.89
N GLY A 321 -11.29 15.11 1.35
CA GLY A 321 -11.25 14.49 0.04
C GLY A 321 -12.61 13.90 -0.29
N ASP A 322 -12.85 13.63 -1.57
CA ASP A 322 -14.05 12.97 -2.06
C ASP A 322 -13.71 11.62 -2.71
N GLY A 323 -14.70 10.73 -2.75
CA GLY A 323 -14.58 9.39 -3.33
C GLY A 323 -14.03 8.32 -2.39
N PHE A 324 -13.64 7.20 -2.98
CA PHE A 324 -13.09 6.04 -2.26
C PHE A 324 -11.64 6.29 -1.81
N VAL A 325 -11.22 5.55 -0.78
CA VAL A 325 -9.80 5.49 -0.35
C VAL A 325 -8.93 5.12 -1.55
N ALA A 326 -7.88 5.89 -1.81
CA ALA A 326 -7.05 5.75 -3.01
C ALA A 326 -6.21 4.47 -2.98
N GLU A 327 -5.68 4.09 -1.81
CA GLU A 327 -4.87 2.89 -1.65
C GLU A 327 -4.82 2.42 -0.20
N VAL A 328 -4.85 1.11 0.02
CA VAL A 328 -4.63 0.49 1.33
C VAL A 328 -3.70 -0.71 1.20
N ASP A 329 -2.75 -0.81 2.13
CA ASP A 329 -1.93 -2.00 2.33
C ASP A 329 -2.42 -2.74 3.58
N MET A 330 -2.66 -4.03 3.46
CA MET A 330 -3.14 -4.89 4.54
C MET A 330 -2.25 -6.11 4.66
N VAL A 331 -1.96 -6.51 5.88
CA VAL A 331 -1.25 -7.74 6.17
C VAL A 331 -2.14 -8.61 7.04
N SER A 332 -2.35 -9.87 6.64
CA SER A 332 -3.13 -10.80 7.44
C SER A 332 -2.42 -11.11 8.76
N ASP A 333 -3.17 -11.59 9.74
CA ASP A 333 -2.57 -12.35 10.84
C ASP A 333 -1.85 -13.60 10.30
N PHE A 334 -1.07 -14.26 11.16
CA PHE A 334 -0.44 -15.52 10.81
C PHE A 334 -1.49 -16.64 10.74
N ILE A 335 -1.71 -17.14 9.52
CA ILE A 335 -2.66 -18.22 9.24
C ILE A 335 -1.97 -19.55 9.57
N ASP A 336 -2.45 -20.27 10.60
CA ASP A 336 -1.99 -21.63 10.93
C ASP A 336 -2.76 -22.65 10.10
N LEU A 337 -2.04 -23.41 9.27
CA LEU A 337 -2.62 -24.49 8.45
C LEU A 337 -2.85 -25.79 9.26
N GLY A 338 -2.56 -25.78 10.57
CA GLY A 338 -2.77 -26.92 11.47
C GLY A 338 -1.62 -27.94 11.46
N GLY A 339 -0.63 -27.76 10.59
CA GLY A 339 0.51 -28.64 10.41
C GLY A 339 1.32 -28.26 9.17
N SER A 340 2.40 -29.00 8.90
CA SER A 340 3.17 -28.83 7.67
C SER A 340 2.29 -29.19 6.47
N SER A 341 1.91 -28.20 5.66
CA SER A 341 0.95 -28.35 4.58
C SER A 341 1.57 -27.97 3.24
N SER A 342 1.30 -28.76 2.21
CA SER A 342 1.72 -28.49 0.83
C SER A 342 0.73 -27.55 0.18
N ILE A 343 1.04 -26.26 0.19
CA ILE A 343 0.25 -25.22 -0.48
C ILE A 343 0.56 -25.26 -1.97
N ARG A 344 -0.47 -25.43 -2.79
CA ARG A 344 -0.33 -25.58 -4.25
C ARG A 344 -0.72 -24.33 -5.02
N ARG A 345 -1.74 -23.61 -4.53
CA ARG A 345 -2.40 -22.56 -5.29
C ARG A 345 -3.05 -21.53 -4.37
N LEU A 346 -3.09 -20.30 -4.84
CA LEU A 346 -3.84 -19.20 -4.23
C LEU A 346 -4.85 -18.71 -5.27
N THR A 347 -6.13 -18.71 -4.91
CA THR A 347 -7.19 -18.14 -5.74
C THR A 347 -7.81 -16.93 -5.06
N TRP A 348 -8.23 -15.93 -5.81
CA TRP A 348 -9.02 -14.83 -5.27
C TRP A 348 -10.20 -14.44 -6.17
N ASP A 349 -11.23 -13.91 -5.53
CA ASP A 349 -12.43 -13.38 -6.17
C ASP A 349 -12.52 -11.88 -5.88
N ALA A 350 -12.45 -11.07 -6.93
CA ALA A 350 -12.49 -9.62 -6.82
C ALA A 350 -13.20 -8.97 -8.01
N ASP A 351 -13.92 -7.88 -7.75
CA ASP A 351 -14.33 -6.93 -8.78
C ASP A 351 -13.25 -5.88 -8.95
N LEU A 352 -12.76 -5.72 -10.18
CA LEU A 352 -11.75 -4.72 -10.54
C LEU A 352 -12.30 -3.83 -11.67
N PRO A 353 -13.08 -2.79 -11.36
CA PRO A 353 -13.45 -1.77 -12.33
C PRO A 353 -12.21 -1.15 -12.99
N GLU A 354 -12.38 -0.57 -14.19
CA GLU A 354 -11.29 0.14 -14.88
C GLU A 354 -10.67 1.22 -13.99
N GLY A 355 -9.34 1.29 -13.95
CA GLY A 355 -8.60 2.21 -13.07
C GLY A 355 -8.43 1.72 -11.62
N THR A 356 -8.72 0.46 -11.33
CA THR A 356 -8.47 -0.18 -10.02
C THR A 356 -7.48 -1.33 -10.13
N TYR A 357 -6.80 -1.65 -9.03
CA TYR A 357 -5.85 -2.76 -8.98
C TYR A 357 -5.85 -3.47 -7.64
N ILE A 358 -5.31 -4.69 -7.67
CA ILE A 358 -5.00 -5.50 -6.51
C ILE A 358 -3.59 -6.06 -6.67
N GLU A 359 -2.82 -6.04 -5.60
CA GLU A 359 -1.57 -6.81 -5.50
C GLU A 359 -1.69 -7.74 -4.30
N ILE A 360 -1.44 -9.02 -4.52
CA ILE A 360 -1.35 -10.01 -3.44
C ILE A 360 0.07 -10.53 -3.42
N ARG A 361 0.61 -10.73 -2.23
CA ARG A 361 1.89 -11.39 -1.98
C ARG A 361 1.74 -12.33 -0.79
N SER A 362 2.57 -13.35 -0.73
CA SER A 362 2.58 -14.30 0.38
C SER A 362 3.97 -14.43 0.98
N GLN A 363 4.02 -14.85 2.23
CA GLN A 363 5.21 -15.40 2.86
C GLN A 363 4.80 -16.55 3.78
N THR A 364 5.75 -17.40 4.10
CA THR A 364 5.47 -18.64 4.83
C THR A 364 6.61 -19.04 5.74
N GLY A 365 6.30 -19.73 6.83
CA GLY A 365 7.29 -20.23 7.77
C GLY A 365 6.70 -21.24 8.76
N ASP A 366 7.52 -21.68 9.71
CA ASP A 366 7.20 -22.74 10.65
C ASP A 366 7.38 -22.31 12.12
N THR A 367 8.15 -21.25 12.40
CA THR A 367 8.45 -20.82 13.78
C THR A 367 8.20 -19.35 14.04
N PHE A 368 8.05 -18.98 15.32
CA PHE A 368 7.93 -17.59 15.75
C PHE A 368 8.86 -17.30 16.91
N PHE A 369 9.17 -16.02 17.10
CA PHE A 369 9.70 -15.52 18.37
C PHE A 369 8.81 -14.40 18.90
N ILE A 370 8.90 -14.14 20.20
CA ILE A 370 8.16 -13.06 20.87
C ILE A 370 9.12 -11.88 21.03
N GLU A 371 8.77 -10.76 20.42
CA GLU A 371 9.38 -9.47 20.68
C GLU A 371 8.65 -8.79 21.84
N GLN A 372 9.37 -8.41 22.89
CA GLN A 372 8.79 -7.68 24.02
C GLN A 372 9.09 -6.19 23.91
N LYS A 373 8.03 -5.37 23.91
CA LYS A 373 8.12 -3.91 23.98
C LYS A 373 7.82 -3.42 25.40
N PHE A 374 8.73 -2.60 25.91
CA PHE A 374 8.65 -2.04 27.26
C PHE A 374 8.24 -0.58 27.19
N LEU A 375 7.04 -0.25 27.69
CA LEU A 375 6.48 1.09 27.63
C LEU A 375 6.46 1.72 29.03
N ASN A 376 6.81 3.00 29.14
CA ASN A 376 6.57 3.77 30.36
C ASN A 376 5.10 4.21 30.45
N LYS A 377 4.69 4.82 31.57
CA LYS A 377 3.30 5.29 31.79
C LYS A 377 2.77 6.25 30.72
N ASN A 378 3.64 6.90 29.97
CA ASN A 378 3.28 7.84 28.90
C ASN A 378 3.24 7.15 27.52
N GLY A 379 3.41 5.82 27.45
CA GLY A 379 3.40 5.07 26.18
C GLY A 379 4.68 5.21 25.35
N ILE A 380 5.78 5.69 25.95
CA ILE A 380 7.07 5.79 25.26
C ILE A 380 7.84 4.48 25.45
N GLU A 381 8.34 3.93 24.35
CA GLU A 381 9.20 2.75 24.35
C GLU A 381 10.55 3.05 25.02
N VAL A 382 10.94 2.19 25.94
CA VAL A 382 12.20 2.26 26.68
C VAL A 382 12.89 0.89 26.65
N SER A 383 14.19 0.84 26.93
CA SER A 383 14.86 -0.47 27.07
C SER A 383 14.33 -1.25 28.28
N GLU A 384 14.41 -2.58 28.23
CA GLU A 384 14.07 -3.45 29.37
C GLU A 384 14.80 -3.03 30.66
N ALA A 385 16.10 -2.69 30.56
CA ALA A 385 16.91 -2.25 31.69
C ALA A 385 16.40 -0.93 32.31
N GLN A 386 15.91 0.00 31.48
CA GLN A 386 15.28 1.23 31.96
C GLN A 386 13.92 0.94 32.58
N TRP A 387 13.09 0.13 31.92
CA TRP A 387 11.77 -0.26 32.41
C TRP A 387 11.85 -0.96 33.76
N ASN A 388 12.83 -1.85 33.97
CA ASN A 388 13.06 -2.53 35.24
C ASN A 388 13.35 -1.57 36.40
N LYS A 389 13.97 -0.41 36.12
CA LYS A 389 14.28 0.63 37.10
C LYS A 389 13.12 1.60 37.38
N LEU A 390 12.06 1.60 36.56
CA LEU A 390 10.91 2.47 36.78
C LEU A 390 10.11 2.03 38.02
N PRO A 391 9.56 2.96 38.83
CA PRO A 391 8.55 2.64 39.83
C PRO A 391 7.33 1.96 39.20
N LYS A 392 6.63 1.08 39.92
CA LYS A 392 5.45 0.36 39.40
C LYS A 392 4.38 1.29 38.80
N SER A 393 4.17 2.48 39.37
CA SER A 393 3.24 3.50 38.87
C SER A 393 3.67 4.18 37.56
N GLN A 394 4.90 3.91 37.08
CA GLN A 394 5.46 4.46 35.84
C GLN A 394 5.66 3.41 34.74
N LYS A 395 5.25 2.16 34.97
CA LYS A 395 5.33 1.07 33.99
C LYS A 395 3.95 0.85 33.35
N GLN A 396 3.92 0.63 32.04
CA GLN A 396 2.80 -0.06 31.40
C GLN A 396 3.11 -1.56 31.32
N ASP A 397 2.08 -2.36 31.03
CA ASP A 397 2.24 -3.78 30.78
C ASP A 397 3.16 -4.00 29.57
N ILE A 398 3.94 -5.10 29.62
CA ILE A 398 4.84 -5.48 28.53
C ILE A 398 3.96 -5.86 27.33
N VAL A 399 4.22 -5.26 26.18
CA VAL A 399 3.53 -5.57 24.94
C VAL A 399 4.31 -6.68 24.23
N GLU A 400 3.70 -7.85 24.09
CA GLU A 400 4.29 -8.99 23.39
C GLU A 400 3.81 -9.01 21.94
N ILE A 401 4.77 -8.96 21.01
CA ILE A 401 4.52 -8.97 19.58
C ILE A 401 5.09 -10.28 19.02
N GLN A 402 4.22 -11.10 18.43
CA GLN A 402 4.65 -12.30 17.73
C GLN A 402 5.32 -11.92 16.40
N ARG A 403 6.54 -12.40 16.18
CA ARG A 403 7.34 -12.11 14.98
C ARG A 403 7.72 -13.39 14.23
N PRO A 404 7.81 -13.34 12.88
CA PRO A 404 8.32 -14.44 12.07
C PRO A 404 9.70 -14.90 12.56
N GLY A 405 9.89 -16.21 12.73
CA GLY A 405 11.19 -16.81 13.01
C GLY A 405 12.17 -16.68 11.83
N SER A 406 13.42 -17.10 12.04
CA SER A 406 14.46 -17.03 11.01
C SER A 406 14.22 -17.93 9.80
N ASP A 407 13.28 -18.86 9.88
CA ASP A 407 12.96 -19.83 8.83
C ASP A 407 11.87 -19.34 7.85
N TRP A 408 11.27 -18.19 8.13
CA TRP A 408 10.28 -17.56 7.25
C TRP A 408 10.91 -17.08 5.95
N SER A 409 10.18 -17.24 4.85
CA SER A 409 10.55 -16.63 3.59
C SER A 409 10.40 -15.11 3.65
N GLY A 410 11.05 -14.39 2.73
CA GLY A 410 10.59 -13.05 2.38
C GLY A 410 9.23 -13.11 1.66
N TRP A 411 8.65 -11.93 1.43
CA TRP A 411 7.48 -11.78 0.57
C TRP A 411 7.77 -12.26 -0.85
N SER A 412 6.82 -12.99 -1.44
CA SER A 412 6.85 -13.44 -2.83
C SER A 412 6.88 -12.28 -3.82
N GLN A 413 6.98 -12.59 -5.12
CA GLN A 413 6.53 -11.66 -6.15
C GLN A 413 5.00 -11.50 -6.08
N VAL A 414 4.47 -10.48 -6.77
CA VAL A 414 3.02 -10.24 -6.87
C VAL A 414 2.38 -11.37 -7.68
N TYR A 415 1.25 -11.89 -7.20
CA TYR A 415 0.44 -12.83 -7.96
C TYR A 415 -0.21 -12.11 -9.16
N LEU A 416 0.05 -12.59 -10.38
CA LEU A 416 -0.43 -11.97 -11.62
C LEU A 416 -1.79 -12.51 -12.09
N GLU A 417 -2.16 -13.72 -11.67
CA GLU A 417 -3.37 -14.42 -12.13
C GLU A 417 -4.21 -14.87 -10.94
N SER A 418 -5.53 -14.67 -11.02
CA SER A 418 -6.48 -14.98 -9.94
C SER A 418 -6.61 -16.45 -9.58
N ASP A 419 -6.00 -17.33 -10.37
CA ASP A 419 -5.83 -18.76 -10.11
C ASP A 419 -4.36 -19.16 -10.32
N GLY A 420 -3.49 -18.64 -9.45
CA GLY A 420 -2.05 -18.77 -9.58
C GLY A 420 -1.46 -19.94 -8.77
N VAL A 421 -0.35 -20.48 -9.27
CA VAL A 421 0.53 -21.35 -8.46
C VAL A 421 1.03 -20.57 -7.25
N PHE A 422 1.10 -21.23 -6.10
CA PHE A 422 1.58 -20.59 -4.88
C PHE A 422 3.07 -20.20 -4.99
N LEU A 423 3.39 -18.94 -4.70
CA LEU A 423 4.71 -18.34 -5.00
C LEU A 423 5.68 -18.32 -3.81
N SER A 424 5.24 -18.71 -2.61
CA SER A 424 6.12 -18.82 -1.44
C SER A 424 6.56 -20.27 -1.20
N PRO A 425 7.68 -20.49 -0.49
CA PRO A 425 8.17 -21.83 -0.20
C PRO A 425 7.12 -22.72 0.49
N SER A 426 6.98 -23.95 0.03
CA SER A 426 6.01 -24.94 0.50
C SER A 426 6.68 -26.32 0.56
N PRO A 427 6.27 -27.27 1.44
CA PRO A 427 5.20 -27.14 2.44
C PRO A 427 5.56 -26.16 3.55
N ARG A 428 4.61 -25.59 4.31
CA ARG A 428 4.87 -24.80 5.53
C ARG A 428 3.67 -24.90 6.48
N ARG A 429 3.90 -24.58 7.76
CA ARG A 429 2.79 -24.53 8.74
C ARG A 429 2.03 -23.22 8.72
N PHE A 430 2.73 -22.10 8.60
CA PHE A 430 2.14 -20.78 8.68
C PHE A 430 2.26 -20.03 7.37
N VAL A 431 1.21 -19.26 7.06
CA VAL A 431 1.13 -18.37 5.90
C VAL A 431 0.79 -16.97 6.39
N GLN A 432 1.33 -15.96 5.73
CA GLN A 432 0.87 -14.59 5.84
C GLN A 432 0.68 -14.00 4.45
N LEU A 433 -0.35 -13.18 4.30
CA LEU A 433 -0.68 -12.51 3.04
C LEU A 433 -0.51 -11.00 3.21
N GLU A 434 0.09 -10.36 2.21
CA GLU A 434 0.10 -8.91 2.02
C GLU A 434 -0.82 -8.63 0.85
N VAL A 435 -1.81 -7.76 1.06
CA VAL A 435 -2.82 -7.39 0.07
C VAL A 435 -2.84 -5.88 -0.05
N LYS A 436 -2.63 -5.41 -1.26
CA LYS A 436 -2.73 -4.02 -1.65
C LYS A 436 -3.95 -3.83 -2.53
N LEU A 437 -4.79 -2.87 -2.20
CA LEU A 437 -5.95 -2.48 -3.01
C LEU A 437 -5.83 -1.00 -3.32
N GLY A 438 -6.04 -0.60 -4.57
CA GLY A 438 -6.01 0.81 -4.92
C GLY A 438 -6.76 1.16 -6.18
N ASN A 439 -6.83 2.47 -6.43
CA ASN A 439 -7.42 3.07 -7.61
C ASN A 439 -6.62 4.31 -8.05
N ASP A 440 -6.75 4.62 -9.34
CA ASP A 440 -6.26 5.85 -9.97
C ASP A 440 -7.41 6.83 -10.27
N ASN A 441 -8.64 6.47 -9.87
CA ASN A 441 -9.84 7.28 -10.02
C ASN A 441 -10.68 7.22 -8.72
N PRO A 442 -10.92 8.36 -8.03
CA PRO A 442 -11.64 8.42 -6.76
C PRO A 442 -13.07 7.87 -6.82
N ASP A 443 -13.72 7.85 -7.98
CA ASP A 443 -15.13 7.43 -8.11
C ASP A 443 -15.32 5.91 -8.15
N VAL A 444 -14.24 5.13 -8.20
CA VAL A 444 -14.28 3.66 -8.31
C VAL A 444 -13.33 3.00 -7.32
N ALA A 445 -13.72 1.81 -6.83
CA ALA A 445 -12.88 1.03 -5.91
C ALA A 445 -12.89 -0.46 -6.26
N PRO A 446 -11.76 -1.16 -6.05
CA PRO A 446 -11.74 -2.61 -6.14
C PRO A 446 -12.50 -3.23 -4.96
N VAL A 447 -13.14 -4.37 -5.19
CA VAL A 447 -13.81 -5.14 -4.13
C VAL A 447 -13.25 -6.56 -4.09
N LEU A 448 -12.41 -6.84 -3.09
CA LEU A 448 -11.93 -8.20 -2.81
C LEU A 448 -12.95 -8.94 -1.94
N ARG A 449 -13.52 -10.03 -2.47
CA ARG A 449 -14.53 -10.85 -1.77
C ARG A 449 -13.91 -11.98 -0.98
N SER A 450 -12.93 -12.67 -1.56
CA SER A 450 -12.27 -13.78 -0.90
C SER A 450 -10.88 -14.06 -1.47
N ILE A 451 -10.02 -14.60 -0.62
CA ILE A 451 -8.79 -15.30 -0.99
C ILE A 451 -8.89 -16.71 -0.42
N ALA A 452 -8.58 -17.72 -1.22
CA ALA A 452 -8.55 -19.11 -0.80
C ALA A 452 -7.17 -19.72 -1.08
N LEU A 453 -6.62 -20.39 -0.06
CA LEU A 453 -5.41 -21.19 -0.16
C LEU A 453 -5.82 -22.65 -0.37
N HIS A 454 -5.29 -23.25 -1.44
CA HIS A 454 -5.49 -24.67 -1.73
C HIS A 454 -4.25 -25.42 -1.26
N PHE A 455 -4.41 -26.19 -0.20
CA PHE A 455 -3.34 -26.96 0.42
C PHE A 455 -3.83 -28.34 0.82
N ASP A 456 -2.90 -29.26 0.94
CA ASP A 456 -3.13 -30.60 1.42
C ASP A 456 -2.09 -30.97 2.50
N ASP A 457 -2.38 -32.02 3.27
CA ASP A 457 -1.44 -32.56 4.25
C ASP A 457 -0.13 -32.99 3.57
N ALA A 458 1.01 -32.72 4.19
CA ALA A 458 2.29 -33.20 3.67
C ALA A 458 2.41 -34.73 3.76
N LEU A 459 2.75 -35.39 2.65
CA LEU A 459 3.16 -36.79 2.56
C LEU A 459 4.33 -37.14 3.50
N ILE A 460 5.24 -36.17 3.68
CA ILE A 460 6.43 -36.20 4.54
C ILE A 460 6.40 -34.93 5.38
N SER A 461 5.92 -35.04 6.62
CA SER A 461 5.67 -33.89 7.50
C SER A 461 6.95 -33.17 7.95
N GLY A 462 8.10 -33.85 7.94
CA GLY A 462 9.41 -33.21 8.15
C GLY A 462 10.00 -32.53 6.92
N GLY A 463 9.32 -32.61 5.76
CA GLY A 463 9.72 -32.00 4.50
C GLY A 463 10.60 -32.92 3.63
N VAL A 464 10.80 -32.51 2.38
CA VAL A 464 11.73 -33.14 1.43
C VAL A 464 12.64 -32.05 0.90
N THR A 465 13.95 -32.27 0.96
CA THR A 465 14.92 -31.36 0.34
C THR A 465 15.54 -31.92 -0.94
N SER A 466 16.07 -31.05 -1.81
CA SER A 466 16.73 -31.41 -3.06
C SER A 466 18.05 -30.70 -3.28
N ARG A 467 18.90 -31.34 -4.08
CA ARG A 467 20.13 -30.74 -4.63
C ARG A 467 20.44 -31.31 -6.00
N ILE A 468 21.12 -30.53 -6.84
CA ILE A 468 21.54 -30.93 -8.19
C ILE A 468 23.05 -30.77 -8.38
N PHE A 469 23.69 -31.68 -9.12
CA PHE A 469 25.09 -31.58 -9.54
C PHE A 469 25.27 -32.02 -10.99
N PRO A 470 26.18 -31.39 -11.78
CA PRO A 470 26.96 -30.19 -11.45
C PRO A 470 26.09 -28.93 -11.41
N ARG A 471 26.46 -27.93 -10.58
CA ARG A 471 25.72 -26.64 -10.48
C ARG A 471 26.24 -25.54 -11.40
N GLN A 472 27.27 -25.82 -12.17
CA GLN A 472 27.82 -24.90 -13.17
C GLN A 472 28.12 -25.66 -14.44
N VAL A 473 27.60 -25.16 -15.56
CA VAL A 473 27.73 -25.80 -16.87
C VAL A 473 27.96 -24.78 -17.98
N GLY A 474 28.32 -25.25 -19.17
CA GLY A 474 28.42 -24.41 -20.36
C GLY A 474 27.04 -24.03 -20.91
N PHE A 475 26.97 -22.90 -21.62
CA PHE A 475 25.75 -22.51 -22.34
C PHE A 475 25.43 -23.49 -23.47
N ASP A 476 24.15 -23.84 -23.62
CA ASP A 476 23.65 -24.82 -24.60
C ASP A 476 24.36 -26.18 -24.52
N SER A 477 24.86 -26.54 -23.33
CA SER A 477 25.51 -27.82 -23.11
C SER A 477 24.48 -28.89 -22.79
N LEU A 478 24.63 -30.06 -23.43
CA LEU A 478 23.96 -31.29 -23.04
C LEU A 478 24.79 -31.94 -21.93
N GLN A 479 24.24 -31.99 -20.72
CA GLN A 479 24.97 -32.37 -19.52
C GLN A 479 24.21 -33.44 -18.73
N VAL A 480 24.95 -34.38 -18.16
CA VAL A 480 24.43 -35.35 -17.18
C VAL A 480 24.37 -34.68 -15.81
N PHE A 481 23.20 -34.72 -15.19
CA PHE A 481 22.94 -34.21 -13.85
C PHE A 481 22.55 -35.34 -12.90
N ASN A 482 23.00 -35.25 -11.65
CA ASN A 482 22.48 -36.03 -10.54
C ASN A 482 21.61 -35.13 -9.66
N TYR A 483 20.31 -35.41 -9.61
CA TYR A 483 19.33 -34.76 -8.76
C TYR A 483 19.00 -35.67 -7.57
N THR A 484 19.30 -35.22 -6.35
CA THR A 484 19.08 -36.00 -5.13
C THR A 484 17.94 -35.42 -4.32
N LEU A 485 16.99 -36.27 -3.92
CA LEU A 485 15.97 -35.99 -2.92
C LEU A 485 16.38 -36.54 -1.55
N LEU A 486 16.21 -35.74 -0.52
CA LEU A 486 16.55 -36.00 0.88
C LEU A 486 15.29 -35.79 1.75
N PRO A 487 14.45 -36.82 1.90
CA PRO A 487 13.25 -36.71 2.73
C PRO A 487 13.59 -36.79 4.22
N ASN A 488 12.90 -36.00 5.04
CA ASN A 488 13.01 -36.02 6.50
C ASN A 488 11.75 -36.63 7.13
N PHE A 489 11.72 -37.95 7.22
CA PHE A 489 10.54 -38.68 7.67
C PHE A 489 10.30 -38.57 9.18
N ARG A 490 9.01 -38.46 9.55
CA ARG A 490 8.50 -38.58 10.91
C ARG A 490 7.55 -39.79 11.04
N PRO A 491 7.30 -40.29 12.26
CA PRO A 491 6.34 -41.36 12.45
C PRO A 491 4.95 -40.99 11.92
N GLY A 492 4.41 -41.80 11.01
CA GLY A 492 3.09 -41.59 10.40
C GLY A 492 3.12 -41.02 8.97
N ASP A 493 4.29 -40.58 8.48
CA ASP A 493 4.45 -40.11 7.11
C ASP A 493 4.14 -41.22 6.09
N GLN A 494 3.39 -40.87 5.03
CA GLN A 494 2.96 -41.80 3.98
C GLN A 494 4.12 -42.18 3.04
N GLY A 495 5.01 -41.23 2.80
CA GLY A 495 6.07 -41.33 1.80
C GLY A 495 5.59 -41.13 0.36
N PHE A 496 6.40 -41.50 -0.61
CA PHE A 496 6.11 -41.28 -2.03
C PHE A 496 6.64 -42.41 -2.91
N ASP A 497 6.01 -42.63 -4.06
CA ASP A 497 6.50 -43.55 -5.11
C ASP A 497 6.49 -42.90 -6.50
N ARG A 498 6.16 -41.62 -6.60
CA ARG A 498 6.24 -40.84 -7.83
C ARG A 498 7.03 -39.57 -7.58
N VAL A 499 7.93 -39.26 -8.50
CA VAL A 499 8.70 -38.01 -8.53
C VAL A 499 8.41 -37.29 -9.84
N ASP A 500 8.06 -36.02 -9.74
CA ASP A 500 7.92 -35.12 -10.88
C ASP A 500 9.01 -34.04 -10.76
N ILE A 501 9.82 -33.83 -11.80
CA ILE A 501 10.88 -32.82 -11.85
C ILE A 501 10.63 -31.92 -13.05
N GLN A 502 10.60 -30.60 -12.84
CA GLN A 502 10.59 -29.64 -13.94
C GLN A 502 11.97 -29.56 -14.56
N VAL A 503 12.04 -29.77 -15.87
CA VAL A 503 13.28 -29.85 -16.64
C VAL A 503 13.23 -28.88 -17.83
N PRO A 504 14.35 -28.18 -18.14
CA PRO A 504 14.35 -27.10 -19.13
C PRO A 504 14.17 -27.61 -20.58
N THR A 505 14.53 -28.87 -20.83
CA THR A 505 14.34 -29.57 -22.10
C THR A 505 14.08 -31.05 -21.83
N ALA A 506 13.55 -31.76 -22.82
CA ALA A 506 13.35 -33.20 -22.75
C ALA A 506 14.62 -33.93 -22.30
N VAL A 507 14.43 -34.99 -21.53
CA VAL A 507 15.48 -35.74 -20.86
C VAL A 507 15.72 -37.06 -21.56
N ASP A 508 17.00 -37.40 -21.73
CA ASP A 508 17.46 -38.71 -22.20
C ASP A 508 18.16 -39.47 -21.07
N GLU A 509 18.22 -40.80 -21.19
CA GLU A 509 18.98 -41.72 -20.31
C GLU A 509 18.81 -41.47 -18.80
N ILE A 510 17.74 -42.00 -18.21
CA ILE A 510 17.52 -41.91 -16.77
C ILE A 510 17.97 -43.16 -16.01
N SER A 511 18.67 -42.96 -14.90
CA SER A 511 18.92 -43.99 -13.91
C SER A 511 18.52 -43.50 -12.52
N VAL A 512 17.98 -44.40 -11.71
CA VAL A 512 17.45 -44.07 -10.38
C VAL A 512 18.11 -44.96 -9.34
N LYS A 513 18.47 -44.38 -8.21
CA LYS A 513 18.92 -45.11 -7.02
C LYS A 513 18.06 -44.76 -5.82
N ILE A 514 17.71 -45.77 -5.04
CA ILE A 514 17.05 -45.61 -3.74
C ILE A 514 17.99 -46.20 -2.70
N ALA A 515 18.30 -45.44 -1.64
CA ALA A 515 19.29 -45.84 -0.64
C ALA A 515 20.68 -46.19 -1.23
N GLY A 516 21.04 -45.61 -2.37
CA GLY A 516 22.28 -45.90 -3.10
C GLY A 516 22.24 -47.16 -3.97
N GLU A 517 21.18 -47.96 -3.94
CA GLU A 517 21.00 -49.14 -4.80
C GLU A 517 20.27 -48.77 -6.09
N SER A 518 20.78 -49.25 -7.24
CA SER A 518 20.18 -49.00 -8.55
C SER A 518 18.84 -49.74 -8.66
N VAL A 519 17.81 -49.01 -9.09
CA VAL A 519 16.46 -49.55 -9.30
C VAL A 519 15.98 -49.20 -10.71
N GLU A 520 15.22 -50.09 -11.33
CA GLU A 520 14.51 -49.77 -12.57
C GLU A 520 13.18 -49.08 -12.24
N PRO A 521 12.92 -47.86 -12.77
CA PRO A 521 11.61 -47.22 -12.66
C PRO A 521 10.52 -48.04 -13.34
N MET A 522 9.30 -48.02 -12.78
CA MET A 522 8.14 -48.65 -13.40
C MET A 522 7.71 -47.92 -14.68
N ALA A 523 7.81 -46.60 -14.67
CA ALA A 523 7.51 -45.75 -15.82
C ALA A 523 8.32 -44.46 -15.74
N VAL A 524 8.70 -43.95 -16.90
CA VAL A 524 9.33 -42.64 -17.07
C VAL A 524 8.60 -41.95 -18.22
N THR A 525 8.10 -40.73 -18.00
CA THR A 525 7.29 -40.04 -19.01
C THR A 525 7.56 -38.54 -18.97
N MET A 526 7.70 -37.94 -20.16
CA MET A 526 7.71 -36.48 -20.31
C MET A 526 6.28 -35.98 -20.53
N ILE A 527 5.85 -35.02 -19.71
CA ILE A 527 4.56 -34.32 -19.82
C ILE A 527 4.87 -32.82 -19.95
N GLY A 528 4.97 -32.32 -21.18
CA GLY A 528 5.48 -30.97 -21.42
C GLY A 528 6.94 -30.86 -20.99
N ASP A 529 7.23 -29.96 -20.05
CA ASP A 529 8.52 -29.73 -19.40
C ASP A 529 8.68 -30.48 -18.06
N LEU A 530 7.73 -31.38 -17.73
CA LEU A 530 7.75 -32.17 -16.51
C LEU A 530 8.24 -33.60 -16.79
N LEU A 531 9.33 -34.01 -16.14
CA LEU A 531 9.81 -35.38 -16.09
C LEU A 531 9.13 -36.12 -14.94
N ARG A 532 8.28 -37.09 -15.27
CA ARG A 532 7.61 -37.98 -14.31
C ARG A 532 8.32 -39.33 -14.21
N ILE A 533 8.59 -39.77 -12.99
CA ILE A 533 9.26 -41.04 -12.67
C ILE A 533 8.42 -41.80 -11.64
N ASP A 534 7.94 -42.99 -12.02
CA ASP A 534 7.24 -43.91 -11.12
C ASP A 534 8.24 -44.93 -10.56
N LEU A 535 8.42 -44.94 -9.25
CA LEU A 535 9.34 -45.80 -8.53
C LEU A 535 8.70 -47.17 -8.27
N PRO A 536 9.50 -48.26 -8.24
CA PRO A 536 8.98 -49.61 -7.98
C PRO A 536 8.57 -49.83 -6.52
N ILE A 537 8.94 -48.93 -5.60
CA ILE A 537 8.62 -49.00 -4.18
C ILE A 537 8.23 -47.64 -3.63
N ARG A 538 7.38 -47.65 -2.59
CA ARG A 538 7.11 -46.49 -1.75
C ARG A 538 8.34 -46.17 -0.89
N VAL A 539 8.94 -45.01 -1.11
CA VAL A 539 10.08 -44.48 -0.34
C VAL A 539 9.56 -43.91 0.98
N GLN A 540 10.08 -44.44 2.09
CA GLN A 540 9.66 -44.05 3.46
C GLN A 540 10.81 -43.78 4.43
N ARG A 541 12.07 -43.96 4.01
CA ARG A 541 13.24 -43.77 4.89
C ARG A 541 14.49 -43.22 4.22
N ASP A 542 14.62 -43.41 2.90
CA ASP A 542 15.90 -43.21 2.21
C ASP A 542 15.85 -42.08 1.18
N SER A 543 17.04 -41.67 0.73
CA SER A 543 17.20 -40.72 -0.37
C SER A 543 16.88 -41.37 -1.72
N VAL A 544 16.49 -40.52 -2.67
CA VAL A 544 16.31 -40.91 -4.08
C VAL A 544 17.27 -40.08 -4.93
N GLU A 545 18.15 -40.74 -5.65
CA GLU A 545 19.08 -40.11 -6.60
C GLU A 545 18.62 -40.43 -8.01
N MET A 546 18.53 -39.40 -8.85
CA MET A 546 18.12 -39.51 -10.25
C MET A 546 19.20 -38.90 -11.10
N GLU A 547 19.86 -39.74 -11.90
CA GLU A 547 20.84 -39.29 -12.88
C GLU A 547 20.17 -39.25 -14.25
N PHE A 548 20.26 -38.10 -14.92
CA PHE A 548 19.62 -37.89 -16.21
C PHE A 548 20.35 -36.85 -17.06
N GLN A 549 20.17 -36.91 -18.38
CA GLN A 549 20.81 -35.98 -19.30
C GLN A 549 19.81 -34.94 -19.84
N THR A 550 20.14 -33.66 -19.72
CA THR A 550 19.32 -32.56 -20.29
C THR A 550 20.18 -31.39 -20.75
N ARG A 551 19.61 -30.50 -21.56
CA ARG A 551 20.29 -29.36 -22.16
C ARG A 551 19.95 -28.06 -21.44
N ILE A 552 20.97 -27.29 -21.05
CA ILE A 552 20.80 -26.01 -20.34
C ILE A 552 21.06 -24.82 -21.27
N ARG A 553 20.04 -23.98 -21.47
CA ARG A 553 20.10 -22.76 -22.31
C ARG A 553 19.83 -21.46 -21.54
N ALA A 554 19.58 -21.53 -20.23
CA ALA A 554 19.34 -20.37 -19.38
C ALA A 554 20.29 -20.37 -18.18
N ASN A 555 20.71 -19.18 -17.74
CA ASN A 555 21.41 -19.04 -16.47
C ASN A 555 20.42 -19.14 -15.31
N ALA A 556 20.90 -19.63 -14.17
CA ALA A 556 20.10 -19.82 -12.96
C ALA A 556 18.85 -20.68 -13.24
N THR A 557 19.00 -21.76 -14.02
CA THR A 557 17.92 -22.72 -14.28
C THR A 557 17.62 -23.48 -13.00
N LEU A 558 16.40 -23.33 -12.48
CA LEU A 558 15.90 -24.02 -11.29
C LEU A 558 15.28 -25.37 -11.69
N PHE A 559 15.57 -26.41 -10.92
CA PHE A 559 14.93 -27.73 -11.03
C PHE A 559 13.98 -27.94 -9.86
N ASP A 560 12.74 -27.49 -10.04
CA ASP A 560 11.66 -27.72 -9.09
C ASP A 560 11.17 -29.16 -9.17
N ALA A 561 10.76 -29.71 -8.03
CA ALA A 561 10.29 -31.08 -7.95
C ALA A 561 9.14 -31.24 -6.98
N TRP A 562 8.37 -32.28 -7.22
CA TRP A 562 7.27 -32.72 -6.39
C TRP A 562 7.32 -34.22 -6.21
N VAL A 563 6.89 -34.66 -5.03
CA VAL A 563 6.70 -36.07 -4.72
C VAL A 563 5.21 -36.36 -4.54
N SER A 564 4.77 -37.52 -5.01
CA SER A 564 3.38 -37.94 -4.89
C SER A 564 3.27 -39.45 -4.76
N VAL A 565 2.03 -39.90 -4.58
CA VAL A 565 1.65 -41.30 -4.65
C VAL A 565 0.96 -41.55 -6.00
N ALA A 566 1.45 -42.53 -6.76
CA ALA A 566 0.83 -42.93 -8.01
C ALA A 566 -0.64 -43.35 -7.79
N GLY A 567 -1.56 -42.64 -8.47
CA GLY A 567 -3.01 -42.88 -8.38
C GLY A 567 -3.73 -42.04 -7.32
N GLU A 568 -3.02 -41.30 -6.48
CA GLU A 568 -3.60 -40.30 -5.59
C GLU A 568 -3.45 -38.89 -6.19
N SER A 569 -4.30 -37.96 -5.75
CA SER A 569 -4.23 -36.56 -6.15
C SER A 569 -3.26 -35.73 -5.32
N LEU A 570 -2.81 -36.27 -4.18
CA LEU A 570 -1.94 -35.56 -3.24
C LEU A 570 -0.52 -35.43 -3.80
N GLN A 571 -0.01 -34.20 -3.78
CA GLN A 571 1.33 -33.87 -4.24
C GLN A 571 2.01 -32.93 -3.24
N GLN A 572 3.24 -33.25 -2.87
CA GLN A 572 4.07 -32.45 -1.96
C GLN A 572 5.25 -31.83 -2.70
N GLY A 573 5.43 -30.52 -2.57
CA GLY A 573 6.61 -29.82 -3.09
C GLY A 573 7.91 -30.18 -2.37
N VAL A 574 9.01 -30.15 -3.12
CA VAL A 574 10.37 -30.37 -2.63
C VAL A 574 11.10 -29.04 -2.50
N ARG A 575 11.87 -28.85 -1.41
CA ARG A 575 12.61 -27.61 -1.13
C ARG A 575 14.09 -27.77 -1.51
N PRO A 576 14.80 -26.75 -1.99
CA PRO A 576 16.27 -26.81 -2.06
C PRO A 576 16.89 -27.05 -0.66
N GLU A 577 17.89 -27.92 -0.54
CA GLU A 577 18.63 -28.20 0.71
C GLU A 577 19.29 -26.93 1.28
N ASP A 578 19.94 -26.16 0.39
CA ASP A 578 20.54 -24.85 0.66
C ASP A 578 20.18 -23.85 -0.44
N GLN A 579 20.50 -22.57 -0.24
CA GLN A 579 20.36 -21.54 -1.27
C GLN A 579 21.06 -21.99 -2.57
N HIS A 580 20.30 -22.01 -3.67
CA HIS A 580 20.74 -22.45 -5.00
C HIS A 580 21.23 -23.91 -5.09
N SER A 581 20.90 -24.77 -4.13
CA SER A 581 21.28 -26.20 -4.19
C SER A 581 20.58 -26.96 -5.31
N ALA A 582 19.38 -26.53 -5.73
CA ALA A 582 18.62 -27.07 -6.86
C ALA A 582 18.75 -26.21 -8.16
N THR A 583 19.68 -25.25 -8.20
CA THR A 583 19.86 -24.32 -9.32
C THR A 583 21.16 -24.60 -10.06
N VAL A 584 21.09 -24.58 -11.40
CA VAL A 584 22.25 -24.70 -12.28
C VAL A 584 22.57 -23.34 -12.91
N PHE A 585 23.79 -22.88 -12.70
CA PHE A 585 24.29 -21.63 -13.27
C PHE A 585 25.04 -21.87 -14.56
N VAL A 586 24.96 -20.88 -15.44
CA VAL A 586 25.74 -20.78 -16.67
C VAL A 586 26.54 -19.47 -16.55
N PRO A 587 27.73 -19.48 -15.92
CA PRO A 587 28.49 -18.26 -15.64
C PRO A 587 28.80 -17.41 -16.88
N SER A 588 28.90 -18.06 -18.05
CA SER A 588 29.09 -17.36 -19.32
C SER A 588 27.91 -16.48 -19.75
N VAL A 589 26.70 -16.76 -19.24
CA VAL A 589 25.48 -15.97 -19.46
C VAL A 589 25.28 -14.93 -18.34
N ALA A 590 25.70 -15.23 -17.11
CA ALA A 590 25.58 -14.31 -15.96
C ALA A 590 26.48 -13.06 -16.05
N SER A 591 27.63 -13.18 -16.74
CA SER A 591 28.68 -12.14 -16.78
C SER A 591 28.39 -10.94 -17.71
N GLY A 592 27.13 -10.68 -18.09
CA GLY A 592 26.77 -9.56 -18.98
C GLY A 592 27.33 -9.64 -20.41
N GLY A 593 27.85 -10.81 -20.82
CA GLY A 593 28.35 -11.03 -22.18
C GLY A 593 27.21 -11.24 -23.19
N GLU A 594 27.42 -10.79 -24.43
CA GLU A 594 26.53 -10.84 -25.61
C GLU A 594 25.27 -11.70 -25.43
N LEU A 595 24.08 -11.10 -25.41
CA LEU A 595 22.79 -11.81 -25.34
C LEU A 595 22.48 -12.54 -26.65
N ILE A 596 23.02 -12.06 -27.76
CA ILE A 596 22.92 -12.65 -29.09
C ILE A 596 24.22 -13.40 -29.35
N ARG A 597 24.15 -14.74 -29.41
CA ARG A 597 25.32 -15.62 -29.50
C ARG A 597 25.25 -16.52 -30.72
N LEU A 598 26.39 -17.14 -31.06
CA LEU A 598 26.49 -18.10 -32.15
C LEU A 598 25.93 -17.56 -33.48
N VAL A 599 26.17 -16.26 -33.75
CA VAL A 599 25.69 -15.59 -34.96
C VAL A 599 26.46 -16.11 -36.17
N ASP A 600 25.77 -16.88 -37.00
CA ASP A 600 26.22 -17.39 -38.29
C ASP A 600 25.40 -16.76 -39.42
N VAL A 601 26.09 -16.13 -40.37
CA VAL A 601 25.47 -15.46 -41.51
C VAL A 601 26.23 -15.88 -42.75
N SER A 602 25.51 -16.25 -43.81
CA SER A 602 26.12 -16.54 -45.11
C SER A 602 27.09 -15.43 -45.50
N ALA A 603 28.33 -15.75 -45.86
CA ALA A 603 29.30 -14.70 -46.22
C ALA A 603 28.99 -14.06 -47.58
N ILE A 604 28.40 -14.84 -48.49
CA ILE A 604 28.07 -14.47 -49.87
C ILE A 604 26.81 -15.21 -50.33
N PHE A 605 25.97 -14.56 -51.13
CA PHE A 605 24.84 -15.18 -51.81
C PHE A 605 24.58 -14.51 -53.17
N THR A 606 23.91 -15.22 -54.07
CA THR A 606 23.71 -14.88 -55.48
C THR A 606 22.24 -15.10 -55.89
N PRO A 607 21.35 -14.11 -55.71
CA PRO A 607 19.92 -14.23 -56.00
C PRO A 607 19.63 -14.14 -57.50
N ASN A 608 20.16 -15.08 -58.28
CA ASN A 608 20.05 -15.13 -59.74
C ASN A 608 18.96 -16.13 -60.22
N GLY A 609 18.35 -16.86 -59.29
CA GLY A 609 17.27 -17.82 -59.53
C GLY A 609 17.73 -19.16 -60.10
N ASP A 610 19.02 -19.52 -59.95
CA ASP A 610 19.58 -20.78 -60.45
C ASP A 610 19.41 -21.97 -59.48
N GLY A 611 18.87 -21.72 -58.28
CA GLY A 611 18.65 -22.69 -57.22
C GLY A 611 19.84 -22.87 -56.29
N VAL A 612 20.93 -22.13 -56.47
CA VAL A 612 22.18 -22.25 -55.71
C VAL A 612 22.52 -20.92 -55.03
N ASN A 613 22.56 -20.92 -53.70
CA ASN A 613 22.87 -19.72 -52.88
C ASN A 613 21.99 -18.51 -53.21
N ASP A 614 20.75 -18.72 -53.64
CA ASP A 614 19.81 -17.63 -53.95
C ASP A 614 19.38 -16.81 -52.73
N GLU A 615 19.55 -17.36 -51.52
CA GLU A 615 19.17 -16.72 -50.27
C GLU A 615 20.33 -16.76 -49.26
N ALA A 616 20.52 -15.66 -48.54
CA ALA A 616 21.38 -15.62 -47.37
C ALA A 616 20.65 -16.21 -46.16
N ARG A 617 21.32 -17.11 -45.43
CA ARG A 617 20.84 -17.68 -44.16
C ARG A 617 21.46 -16.92 -42.98
N ILE A 618 20.63 -16.64 -41.97
CA ILE A 618 21.00 -15.93 -40.75
C ILE A 618 20.50 -16.75 -39.55
N ASP A 619 21.44 -17.33 -38.81
CA ASP A 619 21.19 -18.17 -37.64
C ASP A 619 21.88 -17.57 -36.40
N PHE A 620 21.22 -17.63 -35.25
CA PHE A 620 21.78 -17.20 -33.96
C PHE A 620 21.02 -17.83 -32.79
N VAL A 621 21.60 -17.76 -31.59
CA VAL A 621 21.01 -18.26 -30.34
C VAL A 621 20.91 -17.11 -29.34
N LEU A 622 19.75 -16.96 -28.71
CA LEU A 622 19.51 -15.96 -27.68
C LEU A 622 19.76 -16.53 -26.28
N ALA A 623 20.47 -15.77 -25.44
CA ALA A 623 20.57 -16.01 -24.01
C ALA A 623 19.51 -15.16 -23.29
N LYS A 624 18.57 -15.82 -22.60
CA LYS A 624 17.37 -15.23 -21.95
C LYS A 624 16.28 -14.80 -22.96
N VAL A 625 15.12 -15.45 -22.88
CA VAL A 625 13.90 -15.07 -23.63
C VAL A 625 12.78 -14.91 -22.61
N GLU A 626 12.72 -13.74 -21.99
CA GLU A 626 11.47 -13.22 -21.45
C GLU A 626 10.95 -12.19 -22.46
N ALA A 627 9.83 -12.55 -23.09
CA ALA A 627 8.86 -11.74 -23.82
C ALA A 627 9.23 -10.92 -25.08
N THR A 628 10.49 -10.59 -25.40
CA THR A 628 10.77 -9.75 -26.60
C THR A 628 11.40 -10.56 -27.76
N PRO A 629 10.73 -10.69 -28.93
CA PRO A 629 11.35 -11.33 -30.10
C PRO A 629 12.49 -10.45 -30.67
N PRO A 630 13.57 -11.06 -31.20
CA PRO A 630 14.65 -10.31 -31.82
C PRO A 630 14.19 -9.68 -33.15
N GLU A 631 14.70 -8.49 -33.46
CA GLU A 631 14.54 -7.89 -34.78
C GLU A 631 15.80 -8.18 -35.62
N VAL A 632 15.60 -8.64 -36.86
CA VAL A 632 16.70 -8.86 -37.82
C VAL A 632 16.49 -7.93 -39.01
N SER A 633 17.43 -7.01 -39.21
CA SER A 633 17.38 -6.02 -40.27
C SER A 633 18.65 -6.04 -41.13
N ILE A 634 18.49 -5.65 -42.39
CA ILE A 634 19.56 -5.50 -43.37
C ILE A 634 19.76 -4.00 -43.60
N HIS A 635 21.02 -3.57 -43.57
CA HIS A 635 21.43 -2.18 -43.79
C HIS A 635 22.46 -2.09 -44.91
N ASP A 636 22.45 -0.97 -45.64
CA ASP A 636 23.57 -0.62 -46.51
C ASP A 636 24.75 -0.05 -45.70
N LEU A 637 25.92 0.14 -46.34
CA LEU A 637 27.12 0.66 -45.67
C LEU A 637 26.98 2.10 -45.15
N SER A 638 25.94 2.84 -45.54
CA SER A 638 25.64 4.17 -44.97
C SER A 638 24.86 4.07 -43.64
N GLY A 639 24.47 2.87 -43.23
CA GLY A 639 23.65 2.60 -42.05
C GLY A 639 22.14 2.64 -42.33
N ARG A 640 21.73 2.95 -43.56
CA ARG A 640 20.32 3.01 -43.92
C ARG A 640 19.74 1.60 -43.97
N GLN A 641 18.66 1.38 -43.23
CA GLN A 641 17.89 0.14 -43.27
C GLN A 641 17.25 -0.05 -44.65
N VAL A 642 17.47 -1.21 -45.25
CA VAL A 642 16.94 -1.58 -46.57
C VAL A 642 15.89 -2.68 -46.48
N ARG A 643 15.89 -3.47 -45.40
CA ARG A 643 14.92 -4.55 -45.19
C ARG A 643 14.83 -4.93 -43.70
N VAL A 644 13.63 -5.22 -43.21
CA VAL A 644 13.42 -5.99 -41.97
C VAL A 644 12.97 -7.41 -42.36
N LEU A 645 13.58 -8.43 -41.77
CA LEU A 645 13.27 -9.82 -42.04
C LEU A 645 12.21 -10.32 -41.06
N GLN A 646 11.27 -11.11 -41.58
CA GLN A 646 10.31 -11.85 -40.75
C GLN A 646 10.70 -13.32 -40.72
N THR A 647 10.50 -13.97 -39.57
CA THR A 647 10.82 -15.40 -39.44
C THR A 647 9.90 -16.25 -40.31
N ARG A 648 10.50 -17.11 -41.15
CA ARG A 648 9.78 -18.19 -41.81
C ARG A 648 10.36 -19.47 -41.24
N THR A 649 9.61 -20.13 -40.35
CA THR A 649 9.97 -21.43 -39.76
C THR A 649 11.27 -21.44 -38.94
N SER A 650 11.41 -20.53 -37.98
CA SER A 650 12.53 -20.48 -37.01
C SER A 650 13.90 -20.07 -37.58
N GLU A 651 13.96 -19.68 -38.86
CA GLU A 651 15.17 -19.21 -39.53
C GLU A 651 14.90 -17.87 -40.23
N PHE A 652 15.91 -17.01 -40.30
CA PHE A 652 15.87 -15.76 -41.07
C PHE A 652 16.57 -15.97 -42.40
N ARG A 653 15.89 -15.59 -43.48
CA ARG A 653 16.38 -15.71 -44.86
C ARG A 653 16.20 -14.39 -45.59
N TRP A 654 17.15 -14.07 -46.46
CA TRP A 654 17.09 -12.88 -47.30
C TRP A 654 17.45 -13.19 -48.74
N ASP A 655 16.61 -12.73 -49.66
CA ASP A 655 16.66 -12.96 -51.11
C ASP A 655 17.29 -11.78 -51.88
N GLY A 656 17.90 -10.82 -51.18
CA GLY A 656 18.56 -9.66 -51.79
C GLY A 656 17.62 -8.52 -52.15
N GLN A 657 16.34 -8.59 -51.80
CA GLN A 657 15.36 -7.56 -52.13
C GLN A 657 15.13 -6.57 -50.98
N ASP A 658 14.79 -5.32 -51.32
CA ASP A 658 14.33 -4.31 -50.37
C ASP A 658 12.86 -4.49 -49.98
N GLU A 659 12.30 -3.60 -49.15
CA GLU A 659 10.88 -3.63 -48.74
C GLU A 659 9.88 -3.56 -49.91
N SER A 660 10.27 -2.97 -51.04
CA SER A 660 9.43 -2.87 -52.24
C SER A 660 9.46 -4.11 -53.13
N GLY A 661 10.29 -5.11 -52.78
CA GLY A 661 10.53 -6.29 -53.60
C GLY A 661 11.51 -6.04 -54.76
N THR A 662 12.28 -4.94 -54.70
CA THR A 662 13.28 -4.62 -55.72
C THR A 662 14.64 -5.21 -55.32
N LEU A 663 15.30 -5.88 -56.27
CA LEU A 663 16.64 -6.45 -56.05
C LEU A 663 17.68 -5.34 -55.83
N LEU A 664 18.43 -5.45 -54.73
CA LEU A 664 19.44 -4.46 -54.36
C LEU A 664 20.75 -4.66 -55.13
N PRO A 665 21.54 -3.60 -55.41
CA PRO A 665 22.77 -3.71 -56.18
C PRO A 665 23.84 -4.56 -55.46
N PRO A 666 24.79 -5.18 -56.19
CA PRO A 666 25.88 -5.94 -55.60
C PRO A 666 26.73 -5.08 -54.69
N GLY A 667 27.14 -5.64 -53.56
CA GLY A 667 27.89 -4.92 -52.55
C GLY A 667 27.79 -5.55 -51.17
N PHE A 668 28.40 -4.86 -50.21
CA PHE A 668 28.35 -5.27 -48.81
C PHE A 668 27.11 -4.70 -48.13
N TYR A 669 26.46 -5.56 -47.37
CA TYR A 669 25.34 -5.23 -46.51
C TYR A 669 25.68 -5.66 -45.08
N ILE A 670 25.05 -4.99 -44.12
CA ILE A 670 25.20 -5.29 -42.71
C ILE A 670 23.91 -5.93 -42.22
N VAL A 671 24.01 -7.16 -41.73
CA VAL A 671 22.95 -7.80 -40.96
C VAL A 671 23.07 -7.31 -39.52
N ARG A 672 22.01 -6.68 -39.02
CA ARG A 672 21.85 -6.26 -37.63
C ARG A 672 20.81 -7.15 -36.97
N ILE A 673 21.19 -7.80 -35.88
CA ILE A 673 20.27 -8.55 -35.02
C ILE A 673 20.19 -7.74 -33.73
N SER A 674 19.00 -7.25 -33.36
CA SER A 674 18.79 -6.45 -32.15
C SER A 674 17.81 -7.11 -31.20
N LEU A 675 18.09 -6.96 -29.90
CA LEU A 675 17.27 -7.45 -28.80
C LEU A 675 17.19 -6.37 -27.72
N ASN A 676 15.97 -5.98 -27.35
CA ASN A 676 15.73 -5.08 -26.22
C ASN A 676 15.65 -5.89 -24.92
N ALA A 677 16.56 -5.61 -23.99
CA ALA A 677 16.62 -6.25 -22.67
C ALA A 677 16.57 -5.21 -21.55
N ASP A 678 16.32 -5.64 -20.30
CA ASP A 678 16.22 -4.78 -19.11
C ASP A 678 17.47 -3.91 -18.85
N VAL A 679 18.61 -4.33 -19.40
CA VAL A 679 19.92 -3.65 -19.32
C VAL A 679 20.23 -2.74 -20.52
N GLY A 680 19.28 -2.58 -21.45
CA GLY A 680 19.42 -1.78 -22.68
C GLY A 680 19.35 -2.62 -23.97
N GLU A 681 19.40 -1.96 -25.13
CA GLU A 681 19.44 -2.62 -26.43
C GLU A 681 20.80 -3.32 -26.65
N GLN A 682 20.77 -4.61 -26.99
CA GLN A 682 21.94 -5.35 -27.48
C GLN A 682 21.80 -5.62 -28.97
N ALA A 683 22.90 -5.42 -29.72
CA ALA A 683 22.92 -5.67 -31.15
C ALA A 683 24.18 -6.44 -31.58
N ALA A 684 24.01 -7.42 -32.45
CA ALA A 684 25.08 -8.12 -33.15
C ALA A 684 25.08 -7.73 -34.64
N HIS A 685 26.28 -7.54 -35.20
CA HIS A 685 26.45 -7.16 -36.60
C HIS A 685 27.29 -8.20 -37.34
N ARG A 686 26.89 -8.52 -38.58
CA ARG A 686 27.67 -9.34 -39.53
C ARG A 686 27.64 -8.74 -40.92
N LEU A 687 28.74 -8.91 -41.64
CA LEU A 687 28.83 -8.52 -43.06
C LEU A 687 28.28 -9.64 -43.93
N LEU A 688 27.51 -9.24 -44.95
CA LEU A 688 26.94 -10.11 -45.96
C LEU A 688 27.26 -9.52 -47.34
N ASN A 689 27.73 -10.35 -48.27
CA ASN A 689 28.04 -9.91 -49.63
C ASN A 689 26.98 -10.37 -50.62
N LEU A 690 26.34 -9.42 -51.30
CA LEU A 690 25.41 -9.68 -52.40
C LEU A 690 26.15 -9.57 -53.74
N VAL A 691 26.10 -10.64 -54.54
CA VAL A 691 26.75 -10.72 -55.86
C VAL A 691 25.73 -11.23 -56.89
N TYR A 692 25.93 -10.92 -58.17
CA TYR A 692 25.13 -11.47 -59.28
C TYR A 692 25.90 -12.48 -60.11
#